data_AF-A0A843UHW2-F1
#
_entry.id   AF-A0A843UHW2-F1
#
_cell.length_a   1.000
_cell.length_b   1.000
_cell.length_c   1.000
_cell.angle_alpha   90.00
_cell.angle_beta   90.00
_cell.angle_gamma   90.00
#
_symmetry.space_group_name_H-M   'P 1'
#
loop_
_entity.id
_entity.type
_entity.pdbx_description
1 polymer ?
#
loop_
_entity_poly.entity_id
_entity_poly.type
_entity_poly.pdbx_seq_one_letter_code
_entity_poly.pdbx_strand_id
1 'polypeptide(L)'
;MAWTETDVGKGKDTDCIVAENDSLKALRSSYENGVVATQTQVSLRKRFEGNDALSYANILRSRNKFVDALVLYESVIEKDNTNVEAYIGKGICLQMQNSTRQAFECFSEAVSLDPQNACALTHRGILYKDEGHLLEAAESYQKALKFDPSYKAAAECLAVVLTDIGTSLKLAGNTQEGIQKYLEALKIDSHYAPAYYNLGVVYSEMMQYDMALSCYEKAALERPMYAEAYCNMGVIYKNRGNLEVAIACYERCLAISPNFEIAKNNMAIALTDLGTKVKLEGDINQGIAYYKKALYYNWHYADAMYNLGVAYGEMLKFDMAIVFYELALHFNPHCAEACNNLGVIYKDRDNLDKAVECYQMALSIKPNFSQSLNNLGVVYTVQGKMDAAACMIEKAILANPTYAEAYNNLGVLYRDAGNITLAIEAYERCLQIDPDSRNAGQNRLLAMNYINEGGNDMLYEAHKEWGRRFVKLYSQYTSWDNLKDAERPLVIGYVSPDYFTHSVSYFIEAPLVYHDYANYKVIVYSAVVKADAKTLKFKDRVLKKGGIWREIYGIDEKKVAEMVREDKIDILVELTGHTANNKLGMMACRPAPIQATWIGYPNTTGLPTIDYRFTDALADPPDTRQKHVEELIRLPQCFLCYTPSPEAGLVSPTPASANGFVTFGSFNNLAKITPNVLRVWARILCAVPNSRLVVKCKPFCCDSVRQRFLSTLEQLGLESLRVDLLPLILLNHDHMQAYSLMDISIPLGWRDCRSFAGVGWGTRGPEGCSPLEAAASGGPGGWGASLVSSRPTRVVGGKDILEDSALSLVGLLKRKGGSRRQAGGRSIGRIVGWCLGEQPQEERKQATPRASLMWLGGL
;
A
#
# COMPACT_ATOMS: atom_id res chain seq x y z
N MET A 1 9.75 -34.96 -36.02
CA MET A 1 9.62 -36.40 -36.32
C MET A 1 8.36 -36.87 -35.60
N ALA A 2 7.18 -36.86 -36.20
CA ALA A 2 6.66 -37.80 -37.21
C ALA A 2 6.61 -39.26 -36.70
N TRP A 3 5.49 -39.99 -36.61
CA TRP A 3 4.16 -39.90 -37.24
C TRP A 3 3.13 -40.82 -36.49
N THR A 4 1.87 -40.36 -36.50
CA THR A 4 0.56 -41.04 -36.73
C THR A 4 -0.03 -42.17 -35.87
N GLU A 5 -1.24 -41.82 -35.44
CA GLU A 5 -2.50 -42.50 -35.09
C GLU A 5 -2.88 -43.87 -35.67
N THR A 6 -3.83 -44.48 -34.93
CA THR A 6 -4.98 -45.36 -35.25
C THR A 6 -4.89 -46.75 -34.59
N ASP A 7 -5.92 -47.36 -34.04
CA ASP A 7 -7.26 -46.98 -33.55
C ASP A 7 -7.79 -48.18 -32.72
N VAL A 8 -8.75 -47.93 -31.84
CA VAL A 8 -9.69 -48.84 -31.13
C VAL A 8 -9.21 -50.22 -30.60
N GLY A 9 -9.18 -50.35 -29.27
CA GLY A 9 -9.23 -51.64 -28.58
C GLY A 9 -9.48 -51.51 -27.09
N LYS A 10 -10.74 -51.68 -26.66
CA LYS A 10 -11.13 -51.82 -25.24
C LYS A 10 -10.28 -52.89 -24.54
N GLY A 11 -9.84 -52.58 -23.32
CA GLY A 11 -9.53 -53.56 -22.28
C GLY A 11 -8.04 -53.77 -22.00
N LYS A 12 -7.58 -53.23 -20.87
CA LYS A 12 -7.04 -54.01 -19.74
C LYS A 12 -6.37 -53.03 -18.78
N ASP A 13 -7.22 -52.39 -17.98
CA ASP A 13 -6.82 -52.01 -16.63
C ASP A 13 -6.34 -53.27 -15.92
N THR A 14 -5.27 -53.11 -15.15
CA THR A 14 -4.59 -54.16 -14.41
C THR A 14 -5.51 -54.74 -13.34
N ASP A 15 -6.36 -55.68 -13.77
CA ASP A 15 -6.91 -56.73 -12.95
C ASP A 15 -5.73 -57.59 -12.44
N CYS A 16 -5.40 -57.41 -11.17
CA CYS A 16 -4.84 -58.50 -10.38
C CYS A 16 -5.87 -59.63 -10.41
N ILE A 17 -5.64 -60.59 -11.31
CA ILE A 17 -6.41 -61.82 -11.40
C ILE A 17 -6.40 -62.47 -10.01
N VAL A 18 -7.59 -62.43 -9.42
CA VAL A 18 -8.13 -63.42 -8.50
C VAL A 18 -7.96 -64.77 -9.20
N ALA A 19 -6.82 -65.41 -8.96
CA ALA A 19 -6.65 -66.83 -9.23
C ALA A 19 -7.28 -67.55 -8.04
N GLU A 20 -8.36 -68.23 -8.37
CA GLU A 20 -9.16 -69.07 -7.52
C GLU A 20 -8.32 -70.03 -6.68
N ASN A 21 -8.70 -70.07 -5.41
CA ASN A 21 -8.70 -71.23 -4.54
C ASN A 21 -8.70 -72.58 -5.27
N ASP A 22 -7.51 -73.16 -5.47
CA ASP A 22 -7.35 -74.60 -5.69
C ASP A 22 -6.52 -75.30 -4.59
N SER A 23 -6.34 -74.62 -3.45
CA SER A 23 -5.79 -75.22 -2.22
C SER A 23 -6.75 -75.13 -1.02
N LEU A 24 -7.94 -74.56 -1.21
CA LEU A 24 -9.00 -74.44 -0.19
C LEU A 24 -10.17 -75.44 -0.37
N LYS A 25 -10.10 -76.32 -1.37
CA LYS A 25 -10.97 -77.52 -1.50
C LYS A 25 -10.38 -78.80 -0.89
N ALA A 26 -9.10 -78.80 -0.49
CA ALA A 26 -8.48 -79.93 0.21
C ALA A 26 -8.47 -79.80 1.76
N LEU A 27 -8.93 -78.67 2.30
CA LEU A 27 -9.00 -78.42 3.76
C LEU A 27 -10.44 -78.24 4.28
N ARG A 28 -11.45 -78.40 3.42
CA ARG A 28 -12.88 -78.37 3.79
C ARG A 28 -13.56 -79.74 3.83
N SER A 29 -12.81 -80.85 3.77
CA SER A 29 -13.37 -82.21 3.93
C SER A 29 -12.77 -83.00 5.11
N SER A 30 -12.39 -82.35 6.20
CA SER A 30 -11.91 -83.04 7.40
C SER A 30 -12.43 -82.46 8.72
N TYR A 31 -13.55 -81.75 8.71
CA TYR A 31 -14.26 -81.32 9.94
C TYR A 31 -15.75 -81.64 9.89
N GLU A 32 -16.09 -82.78 9.30
CA GLU A 32 -17.28 -83.54 9.65
C GLU A 32 -16.83 -84.99 9.76
N ASN A 33 -16.30 -85.35 10.93
CA ASN A 33 -16.38 -86.68 11.57
C ASN A 33 -15.36 -86.76 12.71
N GLY A 34 -15.72 -87.56 13.71
CA GLY A 34 -15.14 -87.57 15.05
C GLY A 34 -13.61 -87.73 15.15
N VAL A 35 -13.10 -87.15 16.23
CA VAL A 35 -11.95 -87.60 17.04
C VAL A 35 -10.93 -88.48 16.32
N VAL A 36 -9.88 -87.87 15.75
CA VAL A 36 -8.60 -88.54 15.54
C VAL A 36 -7.49 -87.61 16.04
N ALA A 37 -7.08 -87.82 17.30
CA ALA A 37 -5.91 -87.16 17.87
C ALA A 37 -4.64 -87.58 17.09
N THR A 38 -3.79 -86.62 16.70
CA THR A 38 -2.50 -86.94 16.08
C THR A 38 -1.62 -87.75 17.05
N GLN A 39 -0.75 -88.64 16.56
CA GLN A 39 0.15 -89.45 17.40
C GLN A 39 0.92 -88.60 18.42
N THR A 40 1.26 -87.36 18.06
CA THR A 40 1.90 -86.35 18.92
C THR A 40 0.98 -85.88 20.06
N GLN A 41 -0.30 -85.60 19.79
CA GLN A 41 -1.29 -85.20 20.79
C GLN A 41 -1.64 -86.33 21.79
N VAL A 42 -1.71 -87.57 21.29
CA VAL A 42 -1.88 -88.76 22.16
C VAL A 42 -0.63 -89.00 23.03
N SER A 43 0.56 -88.75 22.48
CA SER A 43 1.83 -88.87 23.23
C SER A 43 1.97 -87.80 24.33
N LEU A 44 1.46 -86.58 24.09
CA LEU A 44 1.46 -85.48 25.05
C LEU A 44 0.48 -85.74 26.21
N ARG A 45 -0.74 -86.25 25.92
CA ARG A 45 -1.73 -86.63 26.93
C ARG A 45 -1.27 -87.75 27.89
N LYS A 46 -0.34 -88.62 27.45
CA LYS A 46 0.18 -89.74 28.25
C LYS A 46 1.43 -89.40 29.10
N ARG A 47 2.11 -88.27 28.83
CA ARG A 47 3.45 -87.99 29.38
C ARG A 47 3.46 -87.12 30.64
N PHE A 48 2.36 -86.44 30.94
CA PHE A 48 2.25 -85.51 32.06
C PHE A 48 0.91 -85.73 32.77
N GLU A 49 0.91 -85.83 34.11
CA GLU A 49 -0.28 -86.03 34.94
C GLU A 49 -0.41 -84.93 35.99
N GLY A 50 -1.66 -84.54 36.31
CA GLY A 50 -1.95 -83.55 37.36
C GLY A 50 -1.26 -82.19 37.16
N ASN A 51 -0.64 -81.67 38.22
CA ASN A 51 0.03 -80.35 38.25
C ASN A 51 1.18 -80.20 37.22
N ASP A 52 1.77 -81.30 36.76
CA ASP A 52 2.84 -81.28 35.76
C ASP A 52 2.30 -80.93 34.36
N ALA A 53 1.08 -81.36 34.04
CA ALA A 53 0.43 -81.08 32.75
C ALA A 53 0.00 -79.61 32.64
N LEU A 54 -0.54 -79.03 33.72
CA LEU A 54 -0.93 -77.62 33.78
C LEU A 54 0.28 -76.70 33.67
N SER A 55 1.35 -76.99 34.42
CA SER A 55 2.60 -76.24 34.37
C SER A 55 3.24 -76.28 32.98
N TYR A 56 3.23 -77.44 32.33
CA TYR A 56 3.75 -77.58 30.96
C TYR A 56 2.87 -76.88 29.92
N ALA A 57 1.54 -76.91 30.07
CA ALA A 57 0.61 -76.16 29.23
C ALA A 57 0.87 -74.64 29.32
N ASN A 58 1.11 -74.12 30.52
CA ASN A 58 1.50 -72.72 30.75
C ASN A 58 2.82 -72.34 30.05
N ILE A 59 3.81 -73.24 30.03
CA ILE A 59 5.07 -73.05 29.31
C ILE A 59 4.84 -73.05 27.78
N LEU A 60 3.96 -73.90 27.26
CA LEU A 60 3.63 -73.91 25.84
C LEU A 60 2.89 -72.64 25.41
N ARG A 61 1.94 -72.18 26.23
CA ARG A 61 1.21 -70.92 26.02
C ARG A 61 2.16 -69.73 25.99
N SER A 62 3.10 -69.62 26.93
CA SER A 62 4.07 -68.52 26.96
C SER A 62 5.07 -68.54 25.80
N ARG A 63 5.22 -69.69 25.11
CA ARG A 63 6.00 -69.86 23.87
C ARG A 63 5.16 -69.74 22.61
N ASN A 64 3.93 -69.22 22.69
CA ASN A 64 2.97 -69.08 21.59
C ASN A 64 2.58 -70.41 20.89
N LYS A 65 2.75 -71.56 21.54
CA LYS A 65 2.31 -72.88 21.04
C LYS A 65 0.89 -73.18 21.48
N PHE A 66 -0.06 -72.34 21.03
CA PHE A 66 -1.44 -72.35 21.52
C PHE A 66 -2.19 -73.66 21.22
N VAL A 67 -1.99 -74.27 20.06
CA VAL A 67 -2.66 -75.53 19.67
C VAL A 67 -2.24 -76.70 20.57
N ASP A 68 -0.94 -76.82 20.85
CA ASP A 68 -0.42 -77.88 21.73
C ASP A 68 -0.82 -77.65 23.19
N ALA A 69 -0.86 -76.37 23.63
CA ALA A 69 -1.32 -76.00 24.96
C ALA A 69 -2.81 -76.30 25.17
N LEU A 70 -3.67 -76.06 24.17
CA LEU A 70 -5.11 -76.36 24.23
C LEU A 70 -5.37 -77.83 24.55
N VAL A 71 -4.67 -78.75 23.88
CA VAL A 71 -4.83 -80.20 24.07
C VAL A 71 -4.51 -80.62 25.51
N LEU A 72 -3.52 -79.97 26.13
CA LEU A 72 -3.16 -80.22 27.52
C LEU A 72 -4.16 -79.60 28.50
N TYR A 73 -4.60 -78.35 28.27
CA TYR A 73 -5.64 -77.74 29.10
C TYR A 73 -6.95 -78.53 29.05
N GLU A 74 -7.35 -79.05 27.88
CA GLU A 74 -8.49 -79.95 27.74
C GLU A 74 -8.33 -81.24 28.52
N SER A 75 -7.14 -81.84 28.47
CA SER A 75 -6.87 -83.07 29.24
C SER A 75 -6.88 -82.84 30.76
N VAL A 76 -6.53 -81.62 31.21
CA VAL A 76 -6.60 -81.24 32.63
C VAL A 76 -8.06 -81.02 33.03
N ILE A 77 -8.86 -80.32 32.21
CA ILE A 77 -10.29 -80.09 32.45
C ILE A 77 -11.12 -81.39 32.41
N GLU A 78 -10.80 -82.31 31.49
CA GLU A 78 -11.44 -83.64 31.40
C GLU A 78 -11.27 -84.46 32.70
N LYS A 79 -10.14 -84.28 33.40
CA LYS A 79 -9.79 -84.99 34.65
C LYS A 79 -10.25 -84.24 35.90
N ASP A 80 -10.20 -82.92 35.87
CA ASP A 80 -10.64 -82.01 36.94
C ASP A 80 -11.40 -80.84 36.32
N ASN A 81 -12.73 -80.97 36.30
CA ASN A 81 -13.61 -79.96 35.74
C ASN A 81 -13.78 -78.73 36.65
N THR A 82 -13.12 -78.69 37.81
CA THR A 82 -13.10 -77.55 38.73
C THR A 82 -11.82 -76.71 38.60
N ASN A 83 -10.91 -77.07 37.68
CA ASN A 83 -9.62 -76.39 37.52
C ASN A 83 -9.74 -75.04 36.78
N VAL A 84 -9.85 -73.95 37.54
CA VAL A 84 -10.01 -72.58 37.05
C VAL A 84 -8.83 -72.13 36.16
N GLU A 85 -7.59 -72.44 36.55
CA GLU A 85 -6.39 -72.06 35.78
C GLU A 85 -6.36 -72.71 34.40
N ALA A 86 -6.83 -73.95 34.28
CA ALA A 86 -6.92 -74.64 33.00
C ALA A 86 -7.97 -74.01 32.07
N TYR A 87 -9.12 -73.60 32.59
CA TYR A 87 -10.13 -72.86 31.82
C TYR A 87 -9.63 -71.49 31.36
N ILE A 88 -8.93 -70.73 32.21
CA ILE A 88 -8.32 -69.45 31.85
C ILE A 88 -7.26 -69.66 30.77
N GLY A 89 -6.35 -70.63 30.96
CA GLY A 89 -5.31 -70.97 29.99
C GLY A 89 -5.87 -71.39 28.63
N LYS A 90 -6.93 -72.21 28.63
CA LYS A 90 -7.69 -72.59 27.43
C LYS A 90 -8.32 -71.37 26.75
N GLY A 91 -9.01 -70.53 27.52
CA GLY A 91 -9.66 -69.31 27.03
C GLY A 91 -8.68 -68.35 26.36
N ILE A 92 -7.50 -68.13 26.96
CA ILE A 92 -6.45 -67.27 26.36
C ILE A 92 -5.95 -67.86 25.03
N CYS A 93 -5.73 -69.18 24.97
CA CYS A 93 -5.28 -69.82 23.73
C CYS A 93 -6.34 -69.74 22.61
N LEU A 94 -7.62 -69.85 22.96
CA LEU A 94 -8.74 -69.70 22.02
C LEU A 94 -8.92 -68.24 21.57
N GLN A 95 -8.73 -67.28 22.48
CA GLN A 95 -8.75 -65.85 22.18
C GLN A 95 -7.64 -65.50 21.16
N MET A 96 -6.43 -66.01 21.36
CA MET A 96 -5.31 -65.83 20.41
C MET A 96 -5.52 -66.54 19.05
N GLN A 97 -6.49 -67.46 18.96
CA GLN A 97 -6.90 -68.13 17.73
C GLN A 97 -8.19 -67.54 17.12
N ASN A 98 -8.62 -66.35 17.56
CA ASN A 98 -9.85 -65.68 17.14
C ASN A 98 -11.14 -66.51 17.34
N SER A 99 -11.12 -67.46 18.28
CA SER A 99 -12.29 -68.27 18.65
C SER A 99 -13.05 -67.61 19.80
N THR A 100 -13.55 -66.39 19.57
CA THR A 100 -14.11 -65.47 20.59
C THR A 100 -15.22 -66.09 21.44
N ARG A 101 -16.18 -66.78 20.80
CA ARG A 101 -17.31 -67.40 21.50
C ARG A 101 -16.88 -68.50 22.46
N GLN A 102 -15.99 -69.40 22.00
CA GLN A 102 -15.48 -70.49 22.83
C GLN A 102 -14.56 -69.97 23.93
N ALA A 103 -13.79 -68.90 23.67
CA ALA A 103 -13.00 -68.22 24.68
C ALA A 103 -13.90 -67.59 25.76
N PHE A 104 -15.00 -66.94 25.36
CA PHE A 104 -15.98 -66.36 26.27
C PHE A 104 -16.64 -67.42 27.17
N GLU A 105 -17.02 -68.56 26.60
CA GLU A 105 -17.54 -69.71 27.36
C GLU A 105 -16.49 -70.20 28.38
N CYS A 106 -15.23 -70.36 27.98
CA CYS A 106 -14.15 -70.77 28.89
C CYS A 106 -13.93 -69.77 30.04
N PHE A 107 -13.93 -68.47 29.77
CA PHE A 107 -13.80 -67.46 30.83
C PHE A 107 -15.06 -67.34 31.69
N SER A 108 -16.24 -67.57 31.13
CA SER A 108 -17.50 -67.58 31.89
C SER A 108 -17.56 -68.77 32.85
N GLU A 109 -17.09 -69.94 32.42
CA GLU A 109 -16.95 -71.11 33.30
C GLU A 109 -15.84 -70.91 34.34
N ALA A 110 -14.72 -70.28 33.98
CA ALA A 110 -13.70 -69.91 34.98
C ALA A 110 -14.27 -68.98 36.07
N VAL A 111 -15.12 -68.02 35.69
CA VAL A 111 -15.79 -67.11 36.64
C VAL A 111 -16.94 -67.79 37.40
N SER A 112 -17.60 -68.81 36.83
CA SER A 112 -18.64 -69.57 37.54
C SER A 112 -18.04 -70.41 38.67
N LEU A 113 -16.85 -70.97 38.43
CA LEU A 113 -16.08 -71.77 39.38
C LEU A 113 -15.35 -70.92 40.43
N ASP A 114 -14.77 -69.79 40.04
CA ASP A 114 -14.15 -68.81 40.94
C ASP A 114 -14.59 -67.38 40.57
N PRO A 115 -15.68 -66.88 41.21
CA PRO A 115 -16.19 -65.54 40.96
C PRO A 115 -15.23 -64.40 41.32
N GLN A 116 -14.16 -64.69 42.08
CA GLN A 116 -13.19 -63.70 42.55
C GLN A 116 -11.94 -63.64 41.67
N ASN A 117 -11.85 -64.49 40.64
CA ASN A 117 -10.67 -64.57 39.79
C ASN A 117 -10.49 -63.32 38.91
N ALA A 118 -9.56 -62.45 39.29
CA ALA A 118 -9.29 -61.21 38.55
C ALA A 118 -8.84 -61.44 37.10
N CYS A 119 -8.10 -62.53 36.83
CA CYS A 119 -7.61 -62.85 35.49
C CYS A 119 -8.77 -63.25 34.55
N ALA A 120 -9.65 -64.16 34.99
CA ALA A 120 -10.81 -64.58 34.21
C ALA A 120 -11.78 -63.41 33.94
N LEU A 121 -12.05 -62.58 34.97
CA LEU A 121 -12.89 -61.39 34.85
C LEU A 121 -12.32 -60.36 33.87
N THR A 122 -10.99 -60.17 33.87
CA THR A 122 -10.30 -59.26 32.94
C THR A 122 -10.40 -59.75 31.51
N HIS A 123 -10.07 -61.02 31.25
CA HIS A 123 -10.15 -61.57 29.89
C HIS A 123 -11.58 -61.60 29.35
N ARG A 124 -12.58 -61.85 30.20
CA ARG A 124 -14.00 -61.69 29.81
C ARG A 124 -14.34 -60.25 29.45
N GLY A 125 -13.84 -59.28 30.21
CA GLY A 125 -13.98 -57.85 29.89
C GLY A 125 -13.33 -57.46 28.55
N ILE A 126 -12.20 -58.08 28.18
CA ILE A 126 -11.54 -57.84 26.89
C ILE A 126 -12.45 -58.29 25.75
N LEU A 127 -13.05 -59.48 25.86
CA LEU A 127 -13.98 -59.97 24.85
C LEU A 127 -15.23 -59.09 24.72
N TYR A 128 -15.81 -58.63 25.84
CA TYR A 128 -16.92 -57.66 25.79
C TYR A 128 -16.53 -56.37 25.07
N LYS A 129 -15.33 -55.84 25.33
CA LYS A 129 -14.82 -54.65 24.65
C LYS A 129 -14.68 -54.89 23.15
N ASP A 130 -14.10 -56.02 22.75
CA ASP A 130 -13.88 -56.39 21.35
C ASP A 130 -15.21 -56.54 20.57
N GLU A 131 -16.30 -56.95 21.26
CA GLU A 131 -17.66 -57.01 20.71
C GLU A 131 -18.42 -55.66 20.76
N GLY A 132 -17.81 -54.61 21.33
CA GLY A 132 -18.41 -53.26 21.44
C GLY A 132 -19.28 -53.04 22.68
N HIS A 133 -19.38 -54.03 23.57
CA HIS A 133 -20.12 -53.97 24.84
C HIS A 133 -19.31 -53.28 25.94
N LEU A 134 -19.13 -51.95 25.80
CA LEU A 134 -18.23 -51.17 26.66
C LEU A 134 -18.67 -51.11 28.14
N LEU A 135 -19.98 -51.09 28.42
CA LEU A 135 -20.49 -51.03 29.80
C LEU A 135 -20.23 -52.35 30.53
N GLU A 136 -20.53 -53.48 29.88
CA GLU A 136 -20.31 -54.83 30.38
C GLU A 136 -18.81 -55.15 30.55
N ALA A 137 -17.98 -54.61 29.66
CA ALA A 137 -16.53 -54.64 29.79
C ALA A 137 -16.07 -53.88 31.05
N ALA A 138 -16.52 -52.63 31.23
CA ALA A 138 -16.18 -51.82 32.40
C ALA A 138 -16.60 -52.49 33.71
N GLU A 139 -17.81 -53.06 33.77
CA GLU A 139 -18.28 -53.81 34.95
C GLU A 139 -17.41 -55.02 35.25
N SER A 140 -16.99 -55.76 34.22
CA SER A 140 -16.13 -56.94 34.39
C SER A 140 -14.75 -56.55 34.95
N TYR A 141 -14.15 -55.47 34.48
CA TYR A 141 -12.88 -54.97 35.03
C TYR A 141 -13.03 -54.39 36.44
N GLN A 142 -14.12 -53.66 36.73
CA GLN A 142 -14.38 -53.16 38.08
C GLN A 142 -14.56 -54.30 39.08
N LYS A 143 -15.23 -55.39 38.69
CA LYS A 143 -15.32 -56.61 39.50
C LYS A 143 -13.93 -57.20 39.73
N ALA A 144 -13.09 -57.29 38.71
CA ALA A 144 -11.71 -57.77 38.84
C ALA A 144 -10.91 -56.94 39.86
N LEU A 145 -10.96 -55.61 39.77
CA LEU A 145 -10.26 -54.70 40.69
C LEU A 145 -10.86 -54.65 42.10
N LYS A 146 -12.15 -54.98 42.26
CA LYS A 146 -12.78 -55.11 43.57
C LYS A 146 -12.19 -56.30 44.34
N PHE A 147 -11.88 -57.39 43.65
CA PHE A 147 -11.33 -58.60 44.26
C PHE A 147 -9.80 -58.56 44.36
N ASP A 148 -9.11 -58.01 43.35
CA ASP A 148 -7.68 -57.74 43.39
C ASP A 148 -7.38 -56.30 42.93
N PRO A 149 -7.32 -55.34 43.87
CA PRO A 149 -6.98 -53.94 43.56
C PRO A 149 -5.58 -53.76 42.96
N SER A 150 -4.68 -54.75 43.10
CA SER A 150 -3.31 -54.68 42.60
C SER A 150 -3.16 -55.22 41.16
N TYR A 151 -4.24 -55.75 40.59
CA TYR A 151 -4.23 -56.36 39.26
C TYR A 151 -4.13 -55.32 38.13
N LYS A 152 -2.90 -54.95 37.78
CA LYS A 152 -2.58 -53.88 36.82
C LYS A 152 -3.28 -54.02 35.47
N ALA A 153 -3.37 -55.22 34.92
CA ALA A 153 -3.99 -55.45 33.61
C ALA A 153 -5.48 -55.06 33.58
N ALA A 154 -6.23 -55.28 34.68
CA ALA A 154 -7.62 -54.80 34.77
C ALA A 154 -7.69 -53.28 34.91
N ALA A 155 -6.78 -52.66 35.65
CA ALA A 155 -6.73 -51.21 35.81
C ALA A 155 -6.46 -50.50 34.48
N GLU A 156 -5.47 -50.96 33.73
CA GLU A 156 -5.14 -50.44 32.39
C GLU A 156 -6.33 -50.62 31.43
N CYS A 157 -6.92 -51.81 31.37
CA CYS A 157 -8.07 -52.07 30.49
C CYS A 157 -9.31 -51.25 30.88
N LEU A 158 -9.54 -51.06 32.18
CA LEU A 158 -10.64 -50.22 32.67
C LEU A 158 -10.44 -48.75 32.32
N ALA A 159 -9.23 -48.20 32.47
CA ALA A 159 -8.93 -46.81 32.11
C ALA A 159 -9.17 -46.54 30.60
N VAL A 160 -8.78 -47.50 29.74
CA VAL A 160 -9.06 -47.44 28.31
C VAL A 160 -10.56 -47.43 28.04
N VAL A 161 -11.31 -48.41 28.57
CA VAL A 161 -12.76 -48.50 28.31
C VAL A 161 -13.54 -47.32 28.88
N LEU A 162 -13.19 -46.81 30.06
CA LEU A 162 -13.81 -45.60 30.60
C LEU A 162 -13.57 -44.39 29.70
N THR A 163 -12.40 -44.29 29.07
CA THR A 163 -12.10 -43.24 28.09
C THR A 163 -12.89 -43.42 26.79
N ASP A 164 -13.07 -44.65 26.31
CA ASP A 164 -13.89 -44.96 25.13
C ASP A 164 -15.38 -44.64 25.37
N ILE A 165 -15.89 -44.96 26.56
CA ILE A 165 -17.25 -44.57 27.00
C ILE A 165 -17.36 -43.05 27.09
N GLY A 166 -16.39 -42.37 27.70
CA GLY A 166 -16.36 -40.92 27.79
C GLY A 166 -16.39 -40.23 26.42
N THR A 167 -15.66 -40.79 25.46
CA THR A 167 -15.65 -40.33 24.06
C THR A 167 -17.00 -40.53 23.40
N SER A 168 -17.62 -41.70 23.59
CA SER A 168 -18.95 -42.01 23.05
C SER A 168 -20.03 -41.07 23.62
N LEU A 169 -20.00 -40.79 24.92
CA LEU A 169 -20.93 -39.86 25.58
C LEU A 169 -20.74 -38.43 25.11
N LYS A 170 -19.48 -37.98 24.94
CA LYS A 170 -19.16 -36.67 24.35
C LYS A 170 -19.77 -36.54 22.96
N LEU A 171 -19.57 -37.54 22.09
CA LEU A 171 -20.11 -37.54 20.72
C LEU A 171 -21.65 -37.57 20.70
N ALA A 172 -22.28 -38.17 21.71
CA ALA A 172 -23.74 -38.16 21.90
C ALA A 172 -24.29 -36.83 22.47
N GLY A 173 -23.42 -35.85 22.80
CA GLY A 173 -23.79 -34.56 23.37
C GLY A 173 -23.86 -34.53 24.91
N ASN A 174 -23.60 -35.65 25.58
CA ASN A 174 -23.58 -35.76 27.04
C ASN A 174 -22.19 -35.40 27.60
N THR A 175 -21.75 -34.16 27.34
CA THR A 175 -20.38 -33.71 27.61
C THR A 175 -19.98 -33.83 29.09
N GLN A 176 -20.89 -33.52 30.02
CA GLN A 176 -20.59 -33.56 31.45
C GLN A 176 -20.37 -35.00 31.95
N GLU A 177 -21.15 -35.96 31.45
CA GLU A 177 -20.97 -37.38 31.76
C GLU A 177 -19.69 -37.92 31.11
N GLY A 178 -19.35 -37.45 29.91
CA GLY A 178 -18.07 -37.75 29.26
C GLY A 178 -16.86 -37.31 30.09
N ILE A 179 -16.88 -36.07 30.60
CA ILE A 179 -15.84 -35.54 31.51
C ILE A 179 -15.72 -36.43 32.75
N GLN A 180 -16.85 -36.79 33.36
CA GLN A 180 -16.87 -37.64 34.54
C GLN A 180 -16.21 -38.99 34.27
N LYS A 181 -16.45 -39.59 33.10
CA LYS A 181 -15.82 -40.86 32.70
C LYS A 181 -14.31 -40.75 32.47
N TYR A 182 -13.83 -39.66 31.90
CA TYR A 182 -12.38 -39.42 31.81
C TYR A 182 -11.73 -39.22 33.18
N LEU A 183 -12.39 -38.50 34.10
CA LEU A 183 -11.90 -38.34 35.47
C LEU A 183 -11.90 -39.66 36.23
N GLU A 184 -12.89 -40.53 35.99
CA GLU A 184 -12.90 -41.91 36.51
C GLU A 184 -11.73 -42.72 35.95
N ALA A 185 -11.44 -42.63 34.64
CA ALA A 185 -10.27 -43.29 34.04
C ALA A 185 -8.97 -42.86 34.72
N LEU A 186 -8.79 -41.57 34.98
CA LEU A 186 -7.60 -41.01 35.65
C LEU A 186 -7.49 -41.36 37.14
N LYS A 187 -8.61 -41.69 37.80
CA LYS A 187 -8.56 -42.24 39.18
C LYS A 187 -8.06 -43.67 39.20
N ILE A 188 -8.29 -44.43 38.14
CA ILE A 188 -7.81 -45.80 38.00
C ILE A 188 -6.35 -45.82 37.58
N ASP A 189 -6.00 -45.05 36.55
CA ASP A 189 -4.63 -44.87 36.09
C ASP A 189 -4.31 -43.39 35.89
N SER A 190 -3.54 -42.83 36.82
CA SER A 190 -3.14 -41.42 36.79
C SER A 190 -2.11 -41.09 35.70
N HIS A 191 -1.51 -42.09 35.06
CA HIS A 191 -0.49 -41.92 34.01
C HIS A 191 -1.08 -42.13 32.60
N TYR A 192 -2.41 -42.32 32.49
CA TYR A 192 -3.07 -42.60 31.22
C TYR A 192 -3.23 -41.34 30.35
N ALA A 193 -2.22 -41.07 29.53
CA ALA A 193 -2.15 -39.89 28.66
C ALA A 193 -3.39 -39.63 27.76
N PRO A 194 -4.05 -40.65 27.14
CA PRO A 194 -5.22 -40.42 26.29
C PRO A 194 -6.41 -39.81 27.04
N ALA A 195 -6.62 -40.13 28.33
CA ALA A 195 -7.68 -39.51 29.12
C ALA A 195 -7.42 -38.02 29.37
N TYR A 196 -6.17 -37.65 29.70
CA TYR A 196 -5.77 -36.24 29.81
C TYR A 196 -5.97 -35.50 28.48
N TYR A 197 -5.56 -36.09 27.36
CA TYR A 197 -5.75 -35.47 26.05
C TYR A 197 -7.23 -35.24 25.72
N ASN A 198 -8.07 -36.26 25.90
CA ASN A 198 -9.50 -36.14 25.60
C ASN A 198 -10.22 -35.14 26.52
N LEU A 199 -9.82 -35.04 27.79
CA LEU A 199 -10.25 -33.94 28.67
C LEU A 199 -9.82 -32.58 28.12
N GLY A 200 -8.57 -32.47 27.65
CA GLY A 200 -8.07 -31.25 27.02
C GLY A 200 -8.88 -30.83 25.79
N VAL A 201 -9.28 -31.80 24.95
CA VAL A 201 -10.15 -31.55 23.79
C VAL A 201 -11.50 -31.02 24.22
N VAL A 202 -12.15 -31.66 25.20
CA VAL A 202 -13.45 -31.21 25.71
C VAL A 202 -13.37 -29.82 26.32
N TYR A 203 -12.37 -29.54 27.16
CA TYR A 203 -12.18 -28.21 27.73
C TYR A 203 -11.88 -27.15 26.67
N SER A 204 -11.16 -27.51 25.61
CA SER A 204 -10.90 -26.61 24.48
C SER A 204 -12.20 -26.27 23.73
N GLU A 205 -13.08 -27.24 23.49
CA GLU A 205 -14.40 -27.02 22.87
C GLU A 205 -15.32 -26.17 23.75
N MET A 206 -15.19 -26.29 25.07
CA MET A 206 -15.87 -25.44 26.06
C MET A 206 -15.22 -24.04 26.21
N MET A 207 -14.19 -23.71 25.42
CA MET A 207 -13.40 -22.47 25.50
C MET A 207 -12.69 -22.26 26.86
N GLN A 208 -12.53 -23.32 27.65
CA GLN A 208 -11.81 -23.33 28.93
C GLN A 208 -10.32 -23.61 28.70
N TYR A 209 -9.65 -22.69 28.01
CA TYR A 209 -8.31 -22.90 27.46
C TYR A 209 -7.22 -23.17 28.49
N ASP A 210 -7.27 -22.61 29.70
CA ASP A 210 -6.25 -22.88 30.73
C ASP A 210 -6.33 -24.32 31.26
N MET A 211 -7.55 -24.84 31.43
CA MET A 211 -7.76 -26.24 31.80
C MET A 211 -7.38 -27.17 30.65
N ALA A 212 -7.68 -26.79 29.41
CA ALA A 212 -7.27 -27.55 28.24
C ALA A 212 -5.74 -27.66 28.13
N LEU A 213 -5.01 -26.54 28.28
CA LEU A 213 -3.56 -26.52 28.28
C LEU A 213 -2.99 -27.39 29.39
N SER A 214 -3.48 -27.27 30.63
CA SER A 214 -3.03 -28.11 31.75
C SER A 214 -3.23 -29.60 31.47
N CYS A 215 -4.34 -29.97 30.83
CA CYS A 215 -4.61 -31.35 30.44
C CYS A 215 -3.67 -31.83 29.32
N TYR A 216 -3.42 -31.00 28.29
CA TYR A 216 -2.48 -31.35 27.23
C TYR A 216 -1.02 -31.43 27.70
N GLU A 217 -0.60 -30.55 28.61
CA GLU A 217 0.72 -30.59 29.24
C GLU A 217 0.92 -31.89 30.03
N LYS A 218 -0.09 -32.32 30.80
CA LYS A 218 -0.07 -33.61 31.50
C LYS A 218 -0.03 -34.78 30.53
N ALA A 219 -0.84 -34.76 29.47
CA ALA A 219 -0.79 -35.80 28.43
C ALA A 219 0.60 -35.91 27.78
N ALA A 220 1.24 -34.77 27.51
CA ALA A 220 2.59 -34.71 26.95
C ALA A 220 3.69 -35.09 27.97
N LEU A 221 3.47 -34.87 29.27
CA LEU A 221 4.37 -35.30 30.34
C LEU A 221 4.38 -36.83 30.45
N GLU A 222 3.20 -37.45 30.49
CA GLU A 222 3.04 -38.90 30.59
C GLU A 222 3.48 -39.62 29.31
N ARG A 223 3.23 -38.99 28.14
CA ARG A 223 3.66 -39.50 26.84
C ARG A 223 4.36 -38.40 26.02
N PRO A 224 5.70 -38.26 26.12
CA PRO A 224 6.46 -37.23 25.40
C PRO A 224 6.41 -37.30 23.87
N MET A 225 5.97 -38.43 23.31
CA MET A 225 5.79 -38.65 21.86
C MET A 225 4.32 -38.52 21.42
N TYR A 226 3.53 -37.70 22.13
CA TYR A 226 2.11 -37.50 21.82
C TYR A 226 1.90 -36.23 20.97
N ALA A 227 2.01 -36.38 19.65
CA ALA A 227 2.08 -35.27 18.69
C ALA A 227 0.81 -34.39 18.70
N GLU A 228 -0.36 -35.00 18.86
CA GLU A 228 -1.67 -34.35 18.85
C GLU A 228 -1.82 -33.34 20.00
N ALA A 229 -1.31 -33.65 21.20
CA ALA A 229 -1.33 -32.74 22.33
C ALA A 229 -0.52 -31.47 22.02
N TYR A 230 0.69 -31.61 21.48
CA TYR A 230 1.50 -30.45 21.09
C TYR A 230 0.84 -29.62 19.97
N CYS A 231 0.21 -30.27 18.98
CA CYS A 231 -0.53 -29.55 17.94
C CYS A 231 -1.68 -28.72 18.55
N ASN A 232 -2.49 -29.31 19.43
CA ASN A 232 -3.63 -28.61 20.04
C ASN A 232 -3.20 -27.51 21.02
N MET A 233 -2.12 -27.70 21.77
CA MET A 233 -1.50 -26.63 22.56
C MET A 233 -1.09 -25.46 21.67
N GLY A 234 -0.43 -25.74 20.54
CA GLY A 234 -0.02 -24.71 19.59
C GLY A 234 -1.20 -23.90 19.06
N VAL A 235 -2.34 -24.56 18.74
CA VAL A 235 -3.57 -23.88 18.30
C VAL A 235 -4.09 -22.91 19.36
N ILE A 236 -4.11 -23.33 20.63
CA ILE A 236 -4.56 -22.46 21.73
C ILE A 236 -3.61 -21.27 21.90
N TYR A 237 -2.30 -21.49 21.91
CA TYR A 237 -1.33 -20.39 22.04
C TYR A 237 -1.39 -19.41 20.87
N LYS A 238 -1.59 -19.89 19.63
CA LYS A 238 -1.80 -19.03 18.46
C LYS A 238 -3.04 -18.15 18.64
N ASN A 239 -4.16 -18.73 19.05
CA ASN A 239 -5.40 -17.98 19.28
C ASN A 239 -5.29 -16.95 20.42
N ARG A 240 -4.35 -17.15 21.35
CA ARG A 240 -3.99 -16.18 22.41
C ARG A 240 -2.99 -15.12 21.96
N GLY A 241 -2.47 -15.19 20.74
CA GLY A 241 -1.44 -14.29 20.20
C GLY A 241 0.00 -14.62 20.63
N ASN A 242 0.21 -15.73 21.35
CA ASN A 242 1.54 -16.20 21.77
C ASN A 242 2.17 -17.05 20.66
N LEU A 243 2.51 -16.40 19.55
CA LEU A 243 2.94 -17.04 18.31
C LEU A 243 4.24 -17.83 18.46
N GLU A 244 5.18 -17.34 19.26
CA GLU A 244 6.49 -17.96 19.46
C GLU A 244 6.35 -19.30 20.21
N VAL A 245 5.47 -19.35 21.22
CA VAL A 245 5.15 -20.59 21.96
C VAL A 245 4.37 -21.55 21.07
N ALA A 246 3.43 -21.04 20.27
CA ALA A 246 2.69 -21.87 19.32
C ALA A 246 3.62 -22.56 18.31
N ILE A 247 4.57 -21.81 17.76
CA ILE A 247 5.61 -22.32 16.85
C ILE A 247 6.44 -23.41 17.53
N ALA A 248 6.89 -23.21 18.77
CA ALA A 248 7.64 -24.22 19.51
C ALA A 248 6.82 -25.52 19.71
N CYS A 249 5.52 -25.41 20.00
CA CYS A 249 4.62 -26.55 20.08
C CYS A 249 4.49 -27.27 18.72
N TYR A 250 4.35 -26.55 17.61
CA TYR A 250 4.30 -27.15 16.28
C TYR A 250 5.62 -27.79 15.86
N GLU A 251 6.77 -27.17 16.16
CA GLU A 251 8.09 -27.76 15.93
C GLU A 251 8.25 -29.07 16.70
N ARG A 252 7.76 -29.13 17.96
CA ARG A 252 7.76 -30.37 18.74
C ARG A 252 6.84 -31.43 18.12
N CYS A 253 5.64 -31.05 17.68
CA CYS A 253 4.71 -31.94 16.98
C CYS A 253 5.34 -32.54 15.71
N LEU A 254 5.94 -31.70 14.87
CA LEU A 254 6.55 -32.10 13.61
C LEU A 254 7.86 -32.87 13.78
N ALA A 255 8.58 -32.67 14.90
CA ALA A 255 9.71 -33.51 15.27
C ALA A 255 9.28 -34.95 15.61
N ILE A 256 8.09 -35.13 16.19
CA ILE A 256 7.52 -36.44 16.51
C ILE A 256 6.88 -37.08 15.28
N SER A 257 6.08 -36.30 14.52
CA SER A 257 5.39 -36.74 13.32
C SER A 257 5.61 -35.74 12.17
N PRO A 258 6.66 -35.94 11.35
CA PRO A 258 6.99 -35.01 10.26
C PRO A 258 5.92 -34.87 9.17
N ASN A 259 5.01 -35.84 9.05
CA ASN A 259 3.92 -35.86 8.07
C ASN A 259 2.58 -35.38 8.65
N PHE A 260 2.60 -34.69 9.79
CA PHE A 260 1.39 -34.14 10.41
C PHE A 260 0.92 -32.87 9.69
N GLU A 261 0.15 -33.03 8.61
CA GLU A 261 -0.25 -31.95 7.70
C GLU A 261 -0.99 -30.79 8.39
N ILE A 262 -1.85 -31.08 9.37
CA ILE A 262 -2.56 -30.05 10.15
C ILE A 262 -1.56 -29.14 10.89
N ALA A 263 -0.47 -29.69 11.42
CA ALA A 263 0.56 -28.95 12.15
C ALA A 263 1.44 -28.16 11.19
N LYS A 264 1.75 -28.68 9.99
CA LYS A 264 2.44 -27.92 8.93
C LYS A 264 1.64 -26.69 8.52
N ASN A 265 0.34 -26.86 8.28
CA ASN A 265 -0.55 -25.75 7.92
C ASN A 265 -0.67 -24.72 9.04
N ASN A 266 -0.89 -25.16 10.28
CA ASN A 266 -0.95 -24.25 11.43
C ASN A 266 0.38 -23.54 11.70
N MET A 267 1.50 -24.21 11.47
CA MET A 267 2.85 -23.64 11.54
C MET A 267 3.04 -22.54 10.48
N ALA A 268 2.61 -22.78 9.24
CA ALA A 268 2.68 -21.78 8.17
C ALA A 268 1.87 -20.51 8.50
N ILE A 269 0.67 -20.68 9.07
CA ILE A 269 -0.18 -19.56 9.53
C ILE A 269 0.54 -18.80 10.65
N ALA A 270 0.98 -19.49 11.71
CA ALA A 270 1.63 -18.85 12.85
C ALA A 270 2.93 -18.11 12.47
N LEU A 271 3.73 -18.67 11.55
CA LEU A 271 4.91 -18.01 11.00
C LEU A 271 4.55 -16.77 10.18
N THR A 272 3.44 -16.80 9.44
CA THR A 272 2.96 -15.65 8.66
C THR A 272 2.46 -14.52 9.57
N ASP A 273 1.72 -14.87 10.62
CA ASP A 273 1.28 -13.90 11.63
C ASP A 273 2.48 -13.27 12.35
N LEU A 274 3.49 -14.08 12.71
CA LEU A 274 4.71 -13.61 13.36
C LEU A 274 5.54 -12.71 12.42
N GLY A 275 5.68 -13.12 11.16
CA GLY A 275 6.34 -12.30 10.14
C GLY A 275 5.68 -10.94 9.96
N THR A 276 4.34 -10.90 10.02
CA THR A 276 3.57 -9.65 9.93
C THR A 276 3.78 -8.76 11.16
N LYS A 277 3.76 -9.34 12.36
CA LYS A 277 4.08 -8.61 13.60
C LYS A 277 5.47 -7.99 13.55
N VAL A 278 6.50 -8.77 13.21
CA VAL A 278 7.90 -8.31 13.14
C VAL A 278 8.11 -7.26 12.06
N LYS A 279 7.45 -7.40 10.91
CA LYS A 279 7.46 -6.37 9.85
C LYS A 279 6.88 -5.05 10.36
N LEU A 280 5.74 -5.09 11.07
CA LEU A 280 5.10 -3.90 11.65
C LEU A 280 5.96 -3.25 12.75
N GLU A 281 6.77 -4.02 13.47
CA GLU A 281 7.77 -3.51 14.43
C GLU A 281 8.98 -2.85 13.73
N GLY A 282 9.10 -3.00 12.40
CA GLY A 282 10.08 -2.30 11.55
C GLY A 282 11.16 -3.20 10.95
N ASP A 283 11.24 -4.49 11.30
CA ASP A 283 12.21 -5.42 10.72
C ASP A 283 11.60 -6.21 9.55
N ILE A 284 11.57 -5.55 8.39
CA ILE A 284 11.02 -6.11 7.15
C ILE A 284 11.81 -7.35 6.69
N ASN A 285 13.13 -7.38 6.89
CA ASN A 285 13.96 -8.51 6.44
C ASN A 285 13.67 -9.77 7.25
N GLN A 286 13.51 -9.63 8.57
CA GLN A 286 13.13 -10.74 9.42
C GLN A 286 11.68 -11.20 9.13
N GLY A 287 10.76 -10.27 8.84
CA GLY A 287 9.42 -10.60 8.37
C GLY A 287 9.44 -11.48 7.10
N ILE A 288 10.25 -11.11 6.11
CA ILE A 288 10.46 -11.88 4.87
C ILE A 288 11.02 -13.28 5.17
N ALA A 289 11.95 -13.41 6.11
CA ALA A 289 12.50 -14.71 6.50
C ALA A 289 11.41 -15.64 7.06
N TYR A 290 10.51 -15.10 7.90
CA TYR A 290 9.38 -15.86 8.44
C TYR A 290 8.37 -16.26 7.37
N TYR A 291 8.00 -15.35 6.45
CA TYR A 291 7.10 -15.71 5.35
C TYR A 291 7.68 -16.79 4.43
N LYS A 292 8.98 -16.74 4.14
CA LYS A 292 9.66 -17.82 3.40
C LYS A 292 9.67 -19.14 4.17
N LYS A 293 9.89 -19.10 5.49
CA LYS A 293 9.78 -20.28 6.35
C LYS A 293 8.34 -20.83 6.36
N ALA A 294 7.31 -19.98 6.33
CA ALA A 294 5.92 -20.42 6.20
C ALA A 294 5.68 -21.20 4.89
N LEU A 295 6.20 -20.69 3.77
CA LEU A 295 6.09 -21.36 2.46
C LEU A 295 6.85 -22.70 2.38
N TYR A 296 7.83 -22.93 3.25
CA TYR A 296 8.46 -24.25 3.37
C TYR A 296 7.49 -25.30 3.93
N TYR A 297 6.62 -24.92 4.86
CA TYR A 297 5.63 -25.84 5.45
C TYR A 297 4.35 -25.94 4.60
N ASN A 298 3.93 -24.84 3.97
CA ASN A 298 2.81 -24.83 3.03
C ASN A 298 3.17 -23.97 1.81
N TRP A 299 3.60 -24.63 0.73
CA TRP A 299 4.13 -23.99 -0.47
C TRP A 299 3.08 -23.27 -1.31
N HIS A 300 1.79 -23.56 -1.13
CA HIS A 300 0.68 -22.94 -1.84
C HIS A 300 -0.12 -22.00 -0.92
N TYR A 301 0.50 -21.49 0.16
CA TYR A 301 -0.18 -20.59 1.09
C TYR A 301 -0.23 -19.14 0.56
N ALA A 302 -1.38 -18.77 0.00
CA ALA A 302 -1.57 -17.48 -0.68
C ALA A 302 -1.32 -16.25 0.22
N ASP A 303 -1.70 -16.30 1.50
CA ASP A 303 -1.53 -15.14 2.41
C ASP A 303 -0.06 -14.84 2.67
N ALA A 304 0.78 -15.88 2.82
CA ALA A 304 2.22 -15.71 2.96
C ALA A 304 2.85 -15.12 1.69
N MET A 305 2.37 -15.53 0.51
CA MET A 305 2.80 -14.96 -0.78
C MET A 305 2.38 -13.49 -0.91
N TYR A 306 1.13 -13.17 -0.59
CA TYR A 306 0.64 -11.78 -0.58
C TYR A 306 1.48 -10.91 0.35
N ASN A 307 1.73 -11.37 1.58
CA ASN A 307 2.53 -10.64 2.56
C ASN A 307 4.00 -10.47 2.14
N LEU A 308 4.58 -11.45 1.44
CA LEU A 308 5.88 -11.28 0.76
C LEU A 308 5.82 -10.20 -0.31
N GLY A 309 4.77 -10.18 -1.12
CA GLY A 309 4.53 -9.14 -2.11
C GLY A 309 4.49 -7.74 -1.47
N VAL A 310 3.78 -7.60 -0.35
CA VAL A 310 3.73 -6.35 0.43
C VAL A 310 5.12 -5.96 0.95
N ALA A 311 5.84 -6.89 1.59
CA ALA A 311 7.16 -6.63 2.14
C ALA A 311 8.17 -6.22 1.04
N TYR A 312 8.16 -6.88 -0.11
CA TYR A 312 9.01 -6.49 -1.24
C TYR A 312 8.60 -5.16 -1.86
N GLY A 313 7.30 -4.83 -1.87
CA GLY A 313 6.79 -3.52 -2.28
C GLY A 313 7.30 -2.40 -1.37
N GLU A 314 7.27 -2.58 -0.05
CA GLU A 314 7.82 -1.63 0.94
C GLU A 314 9.35 -1.44 0.77
N MET A 315 10.07 -2.48 0.33
CA MET A 315 11.49 -2.40 -0.02
C MET A 315 11.77 -1.82 -1.43
N LEU A 316 10.73 -1.39 -2.16
CA LEU A 316 10.80 -0.93 -3.55
C LEU A 316 11.35 -1.99 -4.53
N LYS A 317 11.34 -3.27 -4.15
CA LYS A 317 11.73 -4.41 -5.00
C LYS A 317 10.53 -4.87 -5.83
N PHE A 318 10.06 -3.98 -6.69
CA PHE A 318 8.79 -4.14 -7.42
C PHE A 318 8.71 -5.40 -8.28
N ASP A 319 9.80 -5.86 -8.89
CA ASP A 319 9.78 -7.09 -9.71
C ASP A 319 9.46 -8.32 -8.86
N MET A 320 10.05 -8.41 -7.66
CA MET A 320 9.73 -9.49 -6.71
C MET A 320 8.31 -9.37 -6.16
N ALA A 321 7.87 -8.14 -5.88
CA ALA A 321 6.51 -7.89 -5.40
C ALA A 321 5.45 -8.36 -6.41
N ILE A 322 5.64 -8.05 -7.70
CA ILE A 322 4.74 -8.49 -8.78
C ILE A 322 4.64 -10.01 -8.80
N VAL A 323 5.78 -10.72 -8.81
CA VAL A 323 5.81 -12.19 -8.85
C VAL A 323 5.01 -12.78 -7.67
N PHE A 324 5.22 -12.27 -6.46
CA PHE A 324 4.53 -12.81 -5.29
C PHE A 324 3.04 -12.46 -5.22
N TYR A 325 2.62 -11.30 -5.74
CA TYR A 325 1.19 -10.99 -5.89
C TYR A 325 0.52 -11.86 -6.96
N GLU A 326 1.18 -12.11 -8.09
CA GLU A 326 0.67 -13.00 -9.14
C GLU A 326 0.56 -14.44 -8.64
N LEU A 327 1.55 -14.93 -7.87
CA LEU A 327 1.47 -16.23 -7.19
C LEU A 327 0.34 -16.27 -6.16
N ALA A 328 0.17 -15.23 -5.34
CA ALA A 328 -0.93 -15.15 -4.39
C ALA A 328 -2.29 -15.23 -5.10
N LEU A 329 -2.45 -14.55 -6.24
CA LEU A 329 -3.67 -14.60 -7.05
C LEU A 329 -3.86 -15.95 -7.75
N HIS A 330 -2.78 -16.65 -8.11
CA HIS A 330 -2.87 -17.99 -8.68
C HIS A 330 -3.47 -18.99 -7.69
N PHE A 331 -3.05 -18.96 -6.43
CA PHE A 331 -3.55 -19.87 -5.38
C PHE A 331 -4.81 -19.34 -4.69
N ASN A 332 -5.06 -18.03 -4.69
CA ASN A 332 -6.29 -17.40 -4.22
C ASN A 332 -6.76 -16.30 -5.18
N PRO A 333 -7.58 -16.64 -6.20
CA PRO A 333 -8.10 -15.69 -7.17
C PRO A 333 -9.00 -14.59 -6.59
N HIS A 334 -9.42 -14.71 -5.32
CA HIS A 334 -10.31 -13.78 -4.65
C HIS A 334 -9.59 -12.76 -3.74
N CYS A 335 -8.27 -12.59 -3.90
CA CYS A 335 -7.50 -11.57 -3.16
C CYS A 335 -7.57 -10.19 -3.85
N ALA A 336 -8.59 -9.39 -3.51
CA ALA A 336 -8.75 -8.04 -4.08
C ALA A 336 -7.58 -7.11 -3.71
N GLU A 337 -6.99 -7.30 -2.53
CA GLU A 337 -5.86 -6.53 -2.02
C GLU A 337 -4.60 -6.72 -2.89
N ALA A 338 -4.32 -7.96 -3.35
CA ALA A 338 -3.22 -8.23 -4.27
C ALA A 338 -3.40 -7.52 -5.61
N CYS A 339 -4.61 -7.58 -6.20
CA CYS A 339 -4.94 -6.86 -7.42
C CYS A 339 -4.76 -5.34 -7.26
N ASN A 340 -5.21 -4.77 -6.14
CA ASN A 340 -5.02 -3.35 -5.87
C ASN A 340 -3.53 -2.97 -5.80
N ASN A 341 -2.72 -3.76 -5.08
CA ASN A 341 -1.31 -3.45 -4.92
C ASN A 341 -0.51 -3.63 -6.22
N LEU A 342 -0.86 -4.62 -7.05
CA LEU A 342 -0.36 -4.72 -8.42
C LEU A 342 -0.69 -3.48 -9.24
N GLY A 343 -1.93 -2.99 -9.15
CA GLY A 343 -2.36 -1.77 -9.83
C GLY A 343 -1.54 -0.55 -9.40
N VAL A 344 -1.18 -0.44 -8.12
CA VAL A 344 -0.32 0.63 -7.61
C VAL A 344 1.08 0.55 -8.24
N ILE A 345 1.68 -0.64 -8.28
CA ILE A 345 3.00 -0.84 -8.89
C ILE A 345 2.98 -0.52 -10.39
N TYR A 346 1.95 -0.97 -11.13
CA TYR A 346 1.83 -0.68 -12.56
C TYR A 346 1.62 0.81 -12.83
N LYS A 347 0.86 1.52 -11.99
CA LYS A 347 0.71 2.98 -12.04
C LYS A 347 2.06 3.68 -11.84
N ASP A 348 2.84 3.25 -10.84
CA ASP A 348 4.15 3.84 -10.54
C ASP A 348 5.19 3.54 -11.64
N ARG A 349 4.99 2.46 -12.42
CA ARG A 349 5.74 2.14 -13.65
C ARG A 349 5.20 2.82 -14.91
N ASP A 350 4.27 3.76 -14.78
CA ASP A 350 3.64 4.50 -15.89
C ASP A 350 2.86 3.60 -16.88
N ASN A 351 2.50 2.38 -16.45
CA ASN A 351 1.65 1.47 -17.21
C ASN A 351 0.20 1.61 -16.72
N LEU A 352 -0.43 2.71 -17.13
CA LEU A 352 -1.78 3.08 -16.68
C LEU A 352 -2.84 2.08 -17.13
N ASP A 353 -2.69 1.43 -18.28
CA ASP A 353 -3.67 0.47 -18.80
C ASP A 353 -3.72 -0.79 -17.93
N LYS A 354 -2.55 -1.39 -17.63
CA LYS A 354 -2.49 -2.51 -16.67
C LYS A 354 -2.96 -2.11 -15.27
N ALA A 355 -2.67 -0.89 -14.83
CA ALA A 355 -3.17 -0.41 -13.55
C ALA A 355 -4.70 -0.40 -13.50
N VAL A 356 -5.37 0.09 -14.57
CA VAL A 356 -6.83 0.06 -14.69
C VAL A 356 -7.37 -1.38 -14.67
N GLU A 357 -6.77 -2.30 -15.42
CA GLU A 357 -7.16 -3.72 -15.42
C GLU A 357 -7.09 -4.32 -14.01
N CYS A 358 -5.98 -4.11 -13.29
CA CYS A 358 -5.79 -4.60 -11.93
C CYS A 358 -6.82 -4.02 -10.95
N TYR A 359 -7.10 -2.71 -11.01
CA TYR A 359 -8.13 -2.10 -10.15
C TYR A 359 -9.53 -2.59 -10.50
N GLN A 360 -9.86 -2.76 -11.79
CA GLN A 360 -11.15 -3.33 -12.20
C GLN A 360 -11.31 -4.77 -11.74
N MET A 361 -10.24 -5.57 -11.79
CA MET A 361 -10.23 -6.93 -11.23
C MET A 361 -10.48 -6.90 -9.72
N ALA A 362 -9.79 -6.03 -8.98
CA ALA A 362 -10.03 -5.85 -7.53
C ALA A 362 -11.51 -5.51 -7.23
N LEU A 363 -12.12 -4.64 -8.05
CA LEU A 363 -13.52 -4.22 -7.90
C LEU A 363 -14.52 -5.29 -8.34
N SER A 364 -14.16 -6.19 -9.25
CA SER A 364 -14.99 -7.35 -9.59
C SER A 364 -15.10 -8.34 -8.43
N ILE A 365 -14.03 -8.45 -7.63
CA ILE A 365 -13.98 -9.28 -6.42
C ILE A 365 -14.67 -8.57 -5.24
N LYS A 366 -14.37 -7.28 -5.04
CA LYS A 366 -14.88 -6.45 -3.95
C LYS A 366 -15.40 -5.10 -4.48
N PRO A 367 -16.70 -5.01 -4.84
CA PRO A 367 -17.26 -3.81 -5.48
C PRO A 367 -17.14 -2.51 -4.68
N ASN A 368 -17.18 -2.59 -3.35
CA ASN A 368 -17.08 -1.44 -2.44
C ASN A 368 -15.65 -1.27 -1.87
N PHE A 369 -14.61 -1.68 -2.60
CA PHE A 369 -13.23 -1.51 -2.16
C PHE A 369 -12.75 -0.06 -2.35
N SER A 370 -12.86 0.74 -1.29
CA SER A 370 -12.59 2.18 -1.32
C SER A 370 -11.19 2.53 -1.82
N GLN A 371 -10.15 1.76 -1.46
CA GLN A 371 -8.79 1.97 -1.96
C GLN A 371 -8.70 1.84 -3.49
N SER A 372 -9.24 0.77 -4.08
CA SER A 372 -9.21 0.56 -5.53
C SER A 372 -10.10 1.56 -6.28
N LEU A 373 -11.26 1.93 -5.74
CA LEU A 373 -12.10 2.98 -6.32
C LEU A 373 -11.37 4.33 -6.37
N ASN A 374 -10.73 4.74 -5.27
CA ASN A 374 -9.93 5.95 -5.22
C ASN A 374 -8.75 5.90 -6.20
N ASN A 375 -7.99 4.80 -6.19
CA ASN A 375 -6.82 4.63 -7.06
C ASN A 375 -7.20 4.64 -8.55
N LEU A 376 -8.31 4.01 -8.92
CA LEU A 376 -8.85 4.07 -10.27
C LEU A 376 -9.26 5.51 -10.65
N GLY A 377 -9.88 6.24 -9.73
CA GLY A 377 -10.19 7.65 -9.92
C GLY A 377 -8.96 8.53 -10.14
N VAL A 378 -7.87 8.26 -9.41
CA VAL A 378 -6.58 8.94 -9.62
C VAL A 378 -6.02 8.63 -11.01
N VAL A 379 -6.06 7.38 -11.48
CA VAL A 379 -5.61 7.03 -12.83
C VAL A 379 -6.45 7.73 -13.90
N TYR A 380 -7.77 7.77 -13.74
CA TYR A 380 -8.65 8.51 -14.66
C TYR A 380 -8.39 10.02 -14.66
N THR A 381 -8.00 10.59 -13.51
CA THR A 381 -7.55 11.99 -13.42
C THR A 381 -6.28 12.22 -14.24
N VAL A 382 -5.31 11.30 -14.16
CA VAL A 382 -4.09 11.36 -14.99
C VAL A 382 -4.43 11.27 -16.47
N GLN A 383 -5.32 10.37 -16.87
CA GLN A 383 -5.82 10.19 -18.24
C GLN A 383 -6.72 11.33 -18.75
N GLY A 384 -7.13 12.27 -17.90
CA GLY A 384 -8.02 13.38 -18.27
C GLY A 384 -9.51 13.02 -18.35
N LYS A 385 -9.90 11.82 -17.91
CA LYS A 385 -11.29 11.35 -17.85
C LYS A 385 -11.98 11.86 -16.57
N MET A 386 -12.26 13.16 -16.51
CA MET A 386 -12.64 13.84 -15.26
C MET A 386 -13.96 13.35 -14.67
N ASP A 387 -15.01 13.15 -15.48
CA ASP A 387 -16.31 12.66 -14.99
C ASP A 387 -16.20 11.23 -14.42
N ALA A 388 -15.46 10.37 -15.12
CA ALA A 388 -15.20 9.01 -14.65
C ALA A 388 -14.37 9.02 -13.36
N ALA A 389 -13.38 9.92 -13.26
CA ALA A 389 -12.59 10.09 -12.05
C ALA A 389 -13.45 10.52 -10.85
N ALA A 390 -14.31 11.54 -11.02
CA ALA A 390 -15.21 12.02 -9.97
C ALA A 390 -16.12 10.89 -9.49
N CYS A 391 -16.76 10.19 -10.43
CA CYS A 391 -17.65 9.07 -10.11
C CYS A 391 -16.95 7.97 -9.28
N MET A 392 -15.71 7.60 -9.63
CA MET A 392 -14.98 6.58 -8.87
C MET A 392 -14.58 7.06 -7.47
N ILE A 393 -14.11 8.30 -7.33
CA ILE A 393 -13.73 8.87 -6.03
C ILE A 393 -14.96 9.06 -5.12
N GLU A 394 -16.08 9.53 -5.67
CA GLU A 394 -17.35 9.67 -4.93
C GLU A 394 -17.86 8.30 -4.46
N LYS A 395 -17.77 7.25 -5.29
CA LYS A 395 -18.05 5.87 -4.85
C LYS A 395 -17.11 5.41 -3.74
N ALA A 396 -15.83 5.78 -3.78
CA ALA A 396 -14.88 5.45 -2.71
C ALA A 396 -15.30 6.10 -1.38
N ILE A 397 -15.75 7.36 -1.43
CA ILE A 397 -16.26 8.10 -0.27
C ILE A 397 -17.56 7.49 0.26
N LEU A 398 -18.48 7.09 -0.62
CA LEU A 398 -19.71 6.40 -0.22
C LEU A 398 -19.43 5.05 0.44
N ALA A 399 -18.44 4.30 -0.06
CA ALA A 399 -18.02 3.03 0.51
C ALA A 399 -17.31 3.20 1.86
N ASN A 400 -16.51 4.27 2.03
CA ASN A 400 -15.87 4.61 3.29
C ASN A 400 -15.86 6.14 3.53
N PRO A 401 -16.84 6.68 4.29
CA PRO A 401 -16.95 8.11 4.56
C PRO A 401 -15.81 8.70 5.40
N THR A 402 -14.98 7.87 6.05
CA THR A 402 -13.79 8.32 6.81
C THR A 402 -12.49 8.16 6.02
N TYR A 403 -12.57 7.91 4.71
CA TYR A 403 -11.38 7.80 3.86
C TYR A 403 -10.83 9.18 3.47
N ALA A 404 -9.98 9.75 4.33
CA ALA A 404 -9.42 11.09 4.16
C ALA A 404 -8.75 11.32 2.79
N GLU A 405 -7.95 10.36 2.31
CA GLU A 405 -7.22 10.48 1.04
C GLU A 405 -8.15 10.68 -0.16
N ALA A 406 -9.33 10.05 -0.17
CA ALA A 406 -10.31 10.23 -1.24
C ALA A 406 -10.84 11.66 -1.30
N TYR A 407 -11.04 12.33 -0.17
CA TYR A 407 -11.42 13.74 -0.14
C TYR A 407 -10.30 14.65 -0.65
N ASN A 408 -9.04 14.38 -0.31
CA ASN A 408 -7.91 15.11 -0.90
C ASN A 408 -7.86 14.95 -2.42
N ASN A 409 -8.01 13.72 -2.92
CA ASN A 409 -7.98 13.45 -4.37
C ASN A 409 -9.17 14.07 -5.10
N LEU A 410 -10.35 14.09 -4.47
CA LEU A 410 -11.52 14.81 -4.98
C LEU A 410 -11.24 16.32 -5.08
N GLY A 411 -10.60 16.90 -4.05
CA GLY A 411 -10.19 18.30 -4.07
C GLY A 411 -9.20 18.62 -5.18
N VAL A 412 -8.25 17.73 -5.45
CA VAL A 412 -7.31 17.85 -6.58
C VAL A 412 -8.07 17.84 -7.90
N LEU A 413 -9.02 16.91 -8.07
CA LEU A 413 -9.83 16.81 -9.27
C LEU A 413 -10.68 18.08 -9.50
N TYR A 414 -11.32 18.60 -8.46
CA TYR A 414 -12.11 19.84 -8.56
C TYR A 414 -11.24 21.06 -8.87
N ARG A 415 -10.05 21.16 -8.27
CA ARG A 415 -9.07 22.22 -8.58
C ARG A 415 -8.68 22.16 -10.05
N ASP A 416 -8.33 20.97 -10.55
CA ASP A 416 -7.94 20.79 -11.94
C ASP A 416 -9.12 21.10 -12.88
N ALA A 417 -10.36 20.79 -12.48
CA ALA A 417 -11.57 21.16 -13.22
C ALA A 417 -11.94 22.66 -13.14
N GLY A 418 -11.21 23.46 -12.35
CA GLY A 418 -11.45 24.90 -12.15
C GLY A 418 -12.49 25.23 -11.08
N ASN A 419 -13.05 24.25 -10.37
CA ASN A 419 -14.03 24.49 -9.30
C ASN A 419 -13.32 24.61 -7.94
N ILE A 420 -12.72 25.78 -7.70
CA ILE A 420 -11.85 25.99 -6.53
C ILE A 420 -12.61 25.94 -5.20
N THR A 421 -13.87 26.41 -5.16
CA THR A 421 -14.66 26.39 -3.92
C THR A 421 -14.89 24.96 -3.44
N LEU A 422 -15.37 24.08 -4.33
CA LEU A 422 -15.52 22.66 -4.02
C LEU A 422 -14.19 21.98 -3.68
N ALA A 423 -13.09 22.42 -4.30
CA ALA A 423 -11.76 21.91 -3.96
C ALA A 423 -11.39 22.22 -2.50
N ILE A 424 -11.60 23.46 -2.05
CA ILE A 424 -11.34 23.88 -0.66
C ILE A 424 -12.22 23.11 0.32
N GLU A 425 -13.52 22.97 0.03
CA GLU A 425 -14.46 22.20 0.85
C GLU A 425 -14.02 20.74 1.01
N ALA A 426 -13.58 20.10 -0.09
CA ALA A 426 -13.08 18.74 -0.07
C ALA A 426 -11.79 18.61 0.77
N TYR A 427 -10.83 19.54 0.64
CA TYR A 427 -9.64 19.55 1.49
C TYR A 427 -9.96 19.78 2.96
N GLU A 428 -10.92 20.66 3.26
CA GLU A 428 -11.39 20.88 4.64
C GLU A 428 -12.04 19.64 5.22
N ARG A 429 -12.81 18.90 4.42
CA ARG A 429 -13.37 17.62 4.86
C ARG A 429 -12.29 16.57 5.13
N CYS A 430 -11.25 16.51 4.30
CA CYS A 430 -10.06 15.69 4.57
C CYS A 430 -9.42 16.07 5.91
N LEU A 431 -9.21 17.37 6.17
CA LEU A 431 -8.58 17.87 7.40
C LEU A 431 -9.46 17.73 8.66
N GLN A 432 -10.76 17.56 8.51
CA GLN A 432 -11.64 17.20 9.63
C GLN A 432 -11.46 15.74 10.06
N ILE A 433 -11.12 14.86 9.11
CA ILE A 433 -10.92 13.42 9.35
C ILE A 433 -9.48 13.15 9.78
N ASP A 434 -8.52 13.72 9.06
CA ASP A 434 -7.09 13.67 9.34
C ASP A 434 -6.53 15.10 9.43
N PRO A 435 -6.51 15.69 10.63
CA PRO A 435 -6.03 17.06 10.85
C PRO A 435 -4.58 17.27 10.43
N ASP A 436 -3.75 16.23 10.42
CA ASP A 436 -2.31 16.32 10.15
C ASP A 436 -1.95 15.88 8.73
N SER A 437 -2.96 15.68 7.87
CA SER A 437 -2.78 15.42 6.44
C SER A 437 -2.01 16.55 5.75
N ARG A 438 -0.71 16.29 5.51
CA ARG A 438 0.20 17.24 4.84
C ARG A 438 -0.35 17.65 3.48
N ASN A 439 -0.73 16.69 2.65
CA ASN A 439 -1.17 16.95 1.28
C ASN A 439 -2.43 17.81 1.24
N ALA A 440 -3.44 17.50 2.06
CA ALA A 440 -4.67 18.27 2.09
C ALA A 440 -4.45 19.70 2.61
N GLY A 441 -3.63 19.85 3.66
CA GLY A 441 -3.26 21.16 4.20
C GLY A 441 -2.59 22.05 3.15
N GLN A 442 -1.56 21.53 2.48
CA GLN A 442 -0.81 22.27 1.46
C GLN A 442 -1.66 22.56 0.21
N ASN A 443 -2.43 21.58 -0.27
CA ASN A 443 -3.33 21.75 -1.40
C ASN A 443 -4.43 22.77 -1.11
N ARG A 444 -4.97 22.80 0.11
CA ARG A 444 -5.92 23.82 0.57
C ARG A 444 -5.30 25.22 0.49
N LEU A 445 -4.11 25.40 1.06
CA LEU A 445 -3.40 26.69 1.04
C LEU A 445 -3.14 27.16 -0.40
N LEU A 446 -2.69 26.24 -1.27
CA LEU A 446 -2.53 26.52 -2.69
C LEU A 446 -3.86 26.94 -3.34
N ALA A 447 -4.96 26.21 -3.08
CA ALA A 447 -6.28 26.52 -3.64
C ALA A 447 -6.83 27.87 -3.17
N MET A 448 -6.64 28.23 -1.89
CA MET A 448 -7.07 29.51 -1.33
C MET A 448 -6.43 30.72 -2.02
N ASN A 449 -5.25 30.57 -2.64
CA ASN A 449 -4.62 31.64 -3.41
C ASN A 449 -5.40 32.04 -4.66
N TYR A 450 -6.31 31.20 -5.17
CA TYR A 450 -7.11 31.50 -6.36
C TYR A 450 -8.40 32.30 -6.06
N ILE A 451 -8.94 32.22 -4.84
CA ILE A 451 -10.20 32.89 -4.47
C ILE A 451 -9.97 34.15 -3.64
N ASN A 452 -8.94 34.18 -2.78
CA ASN A 452 -8.77 35.30 -1.87
C ASN A 452 -8.14 36.51 -2.58
N GLU A 453 -8.91 37.59 -2.72
CA GLU A 453 -8.47 38.80 -3.43
C GLU A 453 -7.61 39.77 -2.59
N GLY A 454 -7.11 39.34 -1.43
CA GLY A 454 -6.16 40.13 -0.61
C GLY A 454 -6.81 41.24 0.23
N GLY A 455 -8.14 41.25 0.33
CA GLY A 455 -8.88 42.22 1.15
C GLY A 455 -8.89 41.91 2.65
N ASN A 456 -8.47 40.72 3.06
CA ASN A 456 -8.40 40.30 4.47
C ASN A 456 -7.20 39.37 4.75
N ASP A 457 -6.84 39.27 6.03
CA ASP A 457 -5.71 38.47 6.48
C ASP A 457 -5.99 36.95 6.52
N MET A 458 -7.16 36.48 6.06
CA MET A 458 -7.56 35.06 6.18
C MET A 458 -6.55 34.11 5.53
N LEU A 459 -6.01 34.49 4.37
CA LEU A 459 -5.01 33.67 3.68
C LEU A 459 -3.72 33.59 4.49
N TYR A 460 -3.25 34.70 5.03
CA TYR A 460 -2.05 34.76 5.87
C TYR A 460 -2.23 33.94 7.15
N GLU A 461 -3.35 34.13 7.87
CA GLU A 461 -3.62 33.37 9.11
C GLU A 461 -3.73 31.87 8.85
N ALA A 462 -4.31 31.45 7.72
CA ALA A 462 -4.35 30.04 7.34
C ALA A 462 -2.94 29.45 7.13
N HIS A 463 -2.03 30.18 6.46
CA HIS A 463 -0.64 29.74 6.29
C HIS A 463 0.11 29.69 7.61
N LYS A 464 0.00 30.75 8.42
CA LYS A 464 0.65 30.87 9.72
C LYS A 464 0.22 29.77 10.68
N GLU A 465 -1.08 29.47 10.76
CA GLU A 465 -1.59 28.40 11.62
C GLU A 465 -1.15 27.02 11.13
N TRP A 466 -1.17 26.78 9.81
CA TRP A 466 -0.62 25.56 9.24
C TRP A 466 0.85 25.40 9.61
N GLY A 467 1.68 26.43 9.42
CA GLY A 467 3.12 26.35 9.72
C GLY A 467 3.41 26.16 11.20
N ARG A 468 2.65 26.81 12.09
CA ARG A 468 2.75 26.62 13.55
C ARG A 468 2.42 25.19 13.98
N ARG A 469 1.46 24.54 13.32
CA ARG A 469 1.14 23.12 13.57
C ARG A 469 2.18 22.20 12.97
N PHE A 470 2.55 22.44 11.70
CA PHE A 470 3.46 21.60 10.94
C PHE A 470 4.86 21.53 11.56
N VAL A 471 5.38 22.66 12.07
CA VAL A 471 6.72 22.69 12.70
C VAL A 471 6.81 21.82 13.97
N LYS A 472 5.68 21.53 14.65
CA LYS A 472 5.67 20.67 15.84
C LYS A 472 5.91 19.20 15.52
N LEU A 473 5.73 18.81 14.25
CA LEU A 473 6.01 17.46 13.77
C LEU A 473 7.52 17.19 13.63
N TYR A 474 8.35 18.23 13.71
CA TYR A 474 9.79 18.15 13.46
C TYR A 474 10.59 18.72 14.65
N SER A 475 11.65 18.01 15.02
CA SER A 475 12.65 18.54 15.95
C SER A 475 13.47 19.62 15.25
N GLN A 476 13.62 20.77 15.91
CA GLN A 476 14.30 21.94 15.37
C GLN A 476 15.74 22.01 15.89
N TYR A 477 16.68 22.34 15.01
CA TYR A 477 18.03 22.71 15.41
C TYR A 477 18.06 24.15 15.90
N THR A 478 18.73 24.38 17.03
CA THR A 478 18.87 25.69 17.67
C THR A 478 20.31 26.22 17.66
N SER A 479 21.26 25.42 17.16
CA SER A 479 22.67 25.78 17.06
C SER A 479 23.31 25.29 15.75
N TRP A 480 24.26 26.07 15.25
CA TRP A 480 24.98 25.82 14.00
C TRP A 480 26.48 25.98 14.26
N ASP A 481 27.26 25.01 13.81
CA ASP A 481 28.72 24.94 13.95
C ASP A 481 29.45 25.48 12.70
N ASN A 482 28.73 26.19 11.83
CA ASN A 482 29.30 26.94 10.71
C ASN A 482 30.37 27.92 11.22
N LEU A 483 31.52 27.97 10.54
CA LEU A 483 32.56 28.95 10.84
C LEU A 483 32.03 30.38 10.66
N LYS A 484 32.23 31.23 11.66
CA LYS A 484 31.81 32.64 11.65
C LYS A 484 32.94 33.54 11.14
N ASP A 485 33.41 33.25 9.93
CA ASP A 485 34.39 34.04 9.21
C ASP A 485 33.67 34.80 8.07
N ALA A 486 33.90 36.10 7.97
CA ALA A 486 33.27 36.95 6.96
C ALA A 486 33.98 36.83 5.59
N GLU A 487 35.24 36.41 5.57
CA GLU A 487 36.06 36.37 4.35
C GLU A 487 36.03 34.99 3.67
N ARG A 488 35.49 33.96 4.33
CA ARG A 488 35.39 32.64 3.73
C ARG A 488 34.26 32.59 2.68
N PRO A 489 34.39 31.71 1.67
CA PRO A 489 33.28 31.41 0.77
C PRO A 489 32.03 30.95 1.52
N LEU A 490 30.87 31.53 1.19
CA LEU A 490 29.58 31.07 1.72
C LEU A 490 29.15 29.79 1.02
N VAL A 491 28.54 28.88 1.79
CA VAL A 491 27.96 27.64 1.27
C VAL A 491 26.46 27.83 1.06
N ILE A 492 26.01 27.76 -0.19
CA ILE A 492 24.62 28.01 -0.60
C ILE A 492 23.98 26.70 -1.06
N GLY A 493 22.89 26.32 -0.39
CA GLY A 493 22.09 25.14 -0.73
C GLY A 493 20.84 25.51 -1.52
N TYR A 494 20.53 24.78 -2.59
CA TYR A 494 19.24 24.88 -3.30
C TYR A 494 18.48 23.55 -3.25
N VAL A 495 17.25 23.54 -2.74
CA VAL A 495 16.43 22.33 -2.63
C VAL A 495 15.15 22.42 -3.46
N SER A 496 14.90 21.40 -4.27
CA SER A 496 13.69 21.32 -5.09
C SER A 496 13.44 19.90 -5.63
N PRO A 497 12.18 19.46 -5.79
CA PRO A 497 11.84 18.32 -6.63
C PRO A 497 11.78 18.67 -8.11
N ASP A 498 11.90 19.95 -8.48
CA ASP A 498 11.53 20.47 -9.81
C ASP A 498 12.72 20.68 -10.76
N TYR A 499 13.84 19.99 -10.52
CA TYR A 499 15.01 20.02 -11.41
C TYR A 499 14.82 19.18 -12.68
N PHE A 500 13.62 19.15 -13.25
CA PHE A 500 13.29 18.50 -14.53
C PHE A 500 12.58 19.53 -15.44
N THR A 501 11.96 19.12 -16.53
CA THR A 501 11.19 19.99 -17.45
C THR A 501 9.90 20.49 -16.77
N HIS A 502 10.08 21.39 -15.82
CA HIS A 502 9.08 21.99 -14.95
C HIS A 502 9.19 23.53 -14.96
N SER A 503 8.23 24.26 -14.40
CA SER A 503 8.25 25.74 -14.40
C SER A 503 9.47 26.30 -13.67
N VAL A 504 9.75 25.81 -12.46
CA VAL A 504 10.85 26.26 -11.60
C VAL A 504 12.21 26.11 -12.29
N SER A 505 12.41 25.04 -13.06
CA SER A 505 13.69 24.77 -13.73
C SER A 505 14.10 25.87 -14.70
N TYR A 506 13.16 26.56 -15.34
CA TYR A 506 13.49 27.68 -16.24
C TYR A 506 14.02 28.91 -15.50
N PHE A 507 13.72 29.05 -14.21
CA PHE A 507 14.15 30.20 -13.42
C PHE A 507 15.42 29.92 -12.61
N ILE A 508 15.57 28.72 -12.06
CA ILE A 508 16.78 28.32 -11.32
C ILE A 508 17.99 28.05 -12.24
N GLU A 509 17.78 27.86 -13.54
CA GLU A 509 18.88 27.63 -14.49
C GLU A 509 19.90 28.78 -14.47
N ALA A 510 19.45 30.04 -14.45
CA ALA A 510 20.36 31.18 -14.46
C ALA A 510 21.23 31.26 -13.18
N PRO A 511 20.68 31.20 -11.95
CA PRO A 511 21.51 31.15 -10.75
C PRO A 511 22.50 29.99 -10.72
N LEU A 512 22.11 28.77 -11.13
CA LEU A 512 23.03 27.64 -11.14
C LEU A 512 24.15 27.79 -12.18
N VAL A 513 23.87 28.45 -13.31
CA VAL A 513 24.83 28.68 -14.39
C VAL A 513 25.76 29.84 -14.08
N TYR A 514 25.25 30.95 -13.55
CA TYR A 514 25.98 32.20 -13.42
C TYR A 514 26.44 32.50 -11.98
N HIS A 515 26.24 31.57 -11.05
CA HIS A 515 26.88 31.65 -9.74
C HIS A 515 28.39 31.85 -9.85
N ASP A 516 28.95 32.59 -8.91
CA ASP A 516 30.40 32.76 -8.78
C ASP A 516 30.97 31.62 -7.92
N TYR A 517 31.25 30.49 -8.56
CA TYR A 517 31.78 29.30 -7.90
C TYR A 517 33.20 29.49 -7.34
N ALA A 518 33.88 30.60 -7.65
CA ALA A 518 35.17 30.91 -7.02
C ALA A 518 34.98 31.42 -5.59
N ASN A 519 33.93 32.22 -5.36
CA ASN A 519 33.66 32.85 -4.07
C ASN A 519 32.50 32.21 -3.30
N TYR A 520 31.73 31.29 -3.91
CA TYR A 520 30.61 30.60 -3.29
C TYR A 520 30.66 29.10 -3.55
N LYS A 521 30.39 28.30 -2.51
CA LYS A 521 30.23 26.84 -2.64
C LYS A 521 28.75 26.52 -2.84
N VAL A 522 28.38 26.07 -4.03
CA VAL A 522 26.99 25.74 -4.37
C VAL A 522 26.71 24.25 -4.20
N ILE A 523 25.65 23.91 -3.47
CA ILE A 523 25.18 22.54 -3.26
C ILE A 523 23.71 22.45 -3.68
N VAL A 524 23.38 21.46 -4.51
CA VAL A 524 22.02 21.22 -4.98
C VAL A 524 21.47 19.94 -4.36
N TYR A 525 20.29 20.04 -3.74
CA TYR A 525 19.53 18.93 -3.17
C TYR A 525 18.34 18.61 -4.08
N SER A 526 18.52 17.60 -4.94
CA SER A 526 17.56 17.18 -5.95
C SER A 526 16.61 16.12 -5.40
N ALA A 527 15.31 16.45 -5.31
CA ALA A 527 14.25 15.51 -4.97
C ALA A 527 13.49 15.01 -6.21
N VAL A 528 14.14 15.01 -7.38
CA VAL A 528 13.55 14.59 -8.65
C VAL A 528 13.25 13.10 -8.63
N VAL A 529 12.01 12.72 -8.94
CA VAL A 529 11.57 11.32 -9.01
C VAL A 529 12.16 10.60 -10.23
N LYS A 530 12.04 11.23 -11.41
CA LYS A 530 12.50 10.71 -12.69
C LYS A 530 13.27 11.80 -13.41
N ALA A 531 14.59 11.62 -13.49
CA ALA A 531 15.47 12.56 -14.16
C ALA A 531 15.19 12.60 -15.66
N ASP A 532 15.19 13.81 -16.24
CA ASP A 532 15.12 14.03 -17.68
C ASP A 532 16.40 14.69 -18.21
N ALA A 533 16.43 15.02 -19.51
CA ALA A 533 17.57 15.67 -20.13
C ALA A 533 17.96 16.99 -19.44
N LYS A 534 16.99 17.73 -18.87
CA LYS A 534 17.24 18.98 -18.16
C LYS A 534 17.83 18.74 -16.77
N THR A 535 17.37 17.71 -16.06
CA THR A 535 17.99 17.27 -14.80
C THR A 535 19.47 16.93 -15.01
N LEU A 536 19.78 16.12 -16.01
CA LEU A 536 21.14 15.72 -16.33
C LEU A 536 22.01 16.93 -16.71
N LYS A 537 21.45 17.89 -17.47
CA LYS A 537 22.12 19.14 -17.82
C LYS A 537 22.45 19.99 -16.59
N PHE A 538 21.55 20.11 -15.61
CA PHE A 538 21.84 20.83 -14.37
C PHE A 538 22.92 20.14 -13.55
N LYS A 539 22.80 18.83 -13.37
CA LYS A 539 23.79 18.03 -12.65
C LYS A 539 25.19 18.17 -13.25
N ASP A 540 25.31 17.98 -14.56
CA ASP A 540 26.58 18.14 -15.28
C ASP A 540 27.18 19.55 -15.10
N ARG A 541 26.36 20.59 -15.22
CA ARG A 541 26.82 21.99 -15.07
C ARG A 541 27.30 22.30 -13.67
N VAL A 542 26.53 21.93 -12.65
CA VAL A 542 26.88 22.18 -11.24
C VAL A 542 28.21 21.47 -10.92
N LEU A 543 28.36 20.21 -11.31
CA LEU A 543 29.58 19.44 -11.07
C LEU A 543 30.79 20.03 -11.82
N LYS A 544 30.64 20.42 -13.10
CA LYS A 544 31.72 21.03 -13.89
C LYS A 544 32.22 22.36 -13.33
N LYS A 545 31.36 23.11 -12.64
CA LYS A 545 31.73 24.36 -11.98
C LYS A 545 32.26 24.19 -10.56
N GLY A 546 32.41 22.95 -10.08
CA GLY A 546 32.92 22.66 -8.73
C GLY A 546 31.86 22.67 -7.63
N GLY A 547 30.57 22.69 -8.00
CA GLY A 547 29.47 22.50 -7.05
C GLY A 547 29.21 21.03 -6.72
N ILE A 548 28.28 20.80 -5.79
CA ILE A 548 27.89 19.45 -5.34
C ILE A 548 26.43 19.18 -5.72
N TRP A 549 26.14 17.96 -6.15
CA TRP A 549 24.78 17.49 -6.45
C TRP A 549 24.42 16.29 -5.59
N ARG A 550 23.40 16.43 -4.74
CA ARG A 550 22.87 15.38 -3.87
C ARG A 550 21.49 14.94 -4.37
N GLU A 551 21.33 13.64 -4.60
CA GLU A 551 20.02 13.05 -4.84
C GLU A 551 19.39 12.72 -3.48
N ILE A 552 18.21 13.29 -3.22
CA ILE A 552 17.49 13.16 -1.94
C ILE A 552 16.08 12.60 -2.10
N TYR A 553 15.73 12.13 -3.30
CA TYR A 553 14.45 11.45 -3.51
C TYR A 553 14.41 10.14 -2.69
N GLY A 554 13.29 9.92 -1.98
CA GLY A 554 13.11 8.76 -1.10
C GLY A 554 13.86 8.80 0.24
N ILE A 555 14.65 9.85 0.51
CA ILE A 555 15.34 10.02 1.79
C ILE A 555 14.42 10.75 2.77
N ASP A 556 14.35 10.26 4.01
CA ASP A 556 13.61 10.90 5.10
C ASP A 556 14.07 12.35 5.32
N GLU A 557 13.13 13.28 5.51
CA GLU A 557 13.42 14.71 5.59
C GLU A 557 14.32 15.09 6.77
N LYS A 558 14.32 14.33 7.89
CA LYS A 558 15.24 14.57 9.02
C LYS A 558 16.66 14.18 8.65
N LYS A 559 16.85 13.08 7.91
CA LYS A 559 18.16 12.69 7.37
C LYS A 559 18.66 13.67 6.33
N VAL A 560 17.78 14.21 5.49
CA VAL A 560 18.15 15.30 4.57
C VAL A 560 18.59 16.54 5.37
N ALA A 561 17.91 16.87 6.48
CA ALA A 561 18.31 17.95 7.36
C ALA A 561 19.71 17.71 7.99
N GLU A 562 20.05 16.47 8.35
CA GLU A 562 21.41 16.10 8.81
C GLU A 562 22.45 16.32 7.70
N MET A 563 22.17 15.87 6.46
CA MET A 563 23.06 16.10 5.32
C MET A 563 23.35 17.60 5.09
N VAL A 564 22.32 18.45 5.24
CA VAL A 564 22.47 19.91 5.13
C VAL A 564 23.43 20.47 6.19
N ARG A 565 23.39 19.93 7.41
CA ARG A 565 24.29 20.34 8.50
C ARG A 565 25.71 19.82 8.33
N GLU A 566 25.86 18.60 7.83
CA GLU A 566 27.17 18.03 7.47
C GLU A 566 27.85 18.86 6.39
N ASP A 567 27.06 19.34 5.42
CA ASP A 567 27.53 20.22 4.34
C ASP A 567 27.87 21.65 4.76
N LYS A 568 27.57 22.02 6.02
CA LYS A 568 27.77 23.37 6.56
C LYS A 568 27.11 24.45 5.68
N ILE A 569 25.88 24.19 5.23
CA ILE A 569 25.10 25.19 4.48
C ILE A 569 24.94 26.45 5.34
N ASP A 570 25.28 27.60 4.79
CA ASP A 570 25.07 28.91 5.41
C ASP A 570 23.70 29.47 5.05
N ILE A 571 23.34 29.39 3.76
CA ILE A 571 22.07 29.87 3.21
C ILE A 571 21.41 28.71 2.47
N LEU A 572 20.24 28.29 2.95
CA LEU A 572 19.44 27.26 2.31
C LEU A 572 18.22 27.87 1.63
N VAL A 573 18.09 27.67 0.33
CA VAL A 573 17.01 28.22 -0.51
C VAL A 573 16.08 27.10 -0.99
N GLU A 574 14.83 27.15 -0.57
CA GLU A 574 13.77 26.21 -0.95
C GLU A 574 12.97 26.75 -2.14
N LEU A 575 12.74 25.91 -3.17
CA LEU A 575 12.24 26.39 -4.46
C LEU A 575 10.80 25.99 -4.84
N THR A 576 10.01 25.46 -3.90
CA THR A 576 8.77 24.70 -4.19
C THR A 576 7.56 25.28 -3.45
N GLY A 577 7.72 25.64 -2.17
CA GLY A 577 6.65 25.99 -1.25
C GLY A 577 5.55 24.93 -1.15
N HIS A 578 4.27 25.33 -1.14
CA HIS A 578 3.12 24.41 -0.94
C HIS A 578 2.71 23.63 -2.21
N THR A 579 3.62 23.40 -3.13
CA THR A 579 3.37 22.59 -4.34
C THR A 579 3.88 21.16 -4.17
N ALA A 580 3.57 20.27 -5.12
CA ALA A 580 3.77 18.82 -4.97
C ALA A 580 5.23 18.43 -4.64
N ASN A 581 5.40 17.42 -3.79
CA ASN A 581 6.71 16.83 -3.43
C ASN A 581 7.74 17.79 -2.80
N ASN A 582 7.29 18.93 -2.28
CA ASN A 582 8.15 19.89 -1.56
C ASN A 582 8.93 19.26 -0.41
N LYS A 583 9.95 19.99 0.07
CA LYS A 583 10.80 19.60 1.20
C LYS A 583 10.65 20.52 2.40
N LEU A 584 9.43 21.03 2.62
CA LEU A 584 9.13 21.92 3.73
C LEU A 584 9.30 21.26 5.11
N GLY A 585 9.20 19.93 5.23
CA GLY A 585 9.50 19.22 6.48
C GLY A 585 10.98 19.32 6.86
N MET A 586 11.87 19.24 5.88
CA MET A 586 13.30 19.48 6.09
C MET A 586 13.56 20.94 6.52
N MET A 587 12.89 21.91 5.90
CA MET A 587 12.98 23.32 6.31
C MET A 587 12.43 23.58 7.72
N ALA A 588 11.45 22.77 8.17
CA ALA A 588 10.89 22.82 9.51
C ALA A 588 11.89 22.35 10.59
N CYS A 589 12.89 21.53 10.23
CA CYS A 589 13.99 21.18 11.14
C CYS A 589 14.98 22.34 11.39
N ARG A 590 14.95 23.41 10.58
CA ARG A 590 15.92 24.52 10.61
C ARG A 590 17.40 24.09 10.53
N PRO A 591 17.80 23.25 9.55
CA PRO A 591 19.17 22.74 9.47
C PRO A 591 20.23 23.80 9.14
N ALA A 592 19.90 24.86 8.42
CA ALA A 592 20.81 25.97 8.11
C ALA A 592 20.52 27.20 8.98
N PRO A 593 21.52 28.06 9.27
CA PRO A 593 21.33 29.26 10.10
C PRO A 593 20.44 30.29 9.41
N ILE A 594 20.52 30.39 8.07
CA ILE A 594 19.67 31.23 7.24
C ILE A 594 18.89 30.34 6.27
N GLN A 595 17.57 30.47 6.30
CA GLN A 595 16.66 29.76 5.40
C GLN A 595 15.81 30.75 4.60
N ALA A 596 15.72 30.52 3.30
CA ALA A 596 14.92 31.33 2.39
C ALA A 596 14.03 30.47 1.50
N THR A 597 12.95 31.06 0.99
CA THR A 597 12.12 30.47 -0.06
C THR A 597 12.13 31.34 -1.31
N TRP A 598 12.13 30.69 -2.49
CA TRP A 598 12.05 31.38 -3.76
C TRP A 598 11.37 30.58 -4.87
N ILE A 599 10.52 31.31 -5.58
CA ILE A 599 9.88 31.09 -6.87
C ILE A 599 8.80 30.02 -7.02
N GLY A 600 8.90 28.85 -6.39
CA GLY A 600 7.91 27.78 -6.59
C GLY A 600 6.50 28.13 -6.11
N TYR A 601 6.40 29.04 -5.15
CA TYR A 601 5.14 29.36 -4.48
C TYR A 601 4.91 30.88 -4.38
N PRO A 602 3.70 31.38 -4.72
CA PRO A 602 3.46 32.80 -4.89
C PRO A 602 3.15 33.54 -3.58
N ASN A 603 3.21 32.91 -2.41
CA ASN A 603 2.82 33.52 -1.13
C ASN A 603 3.76 33.08 0.01
N THR A 604 3.48 33.50 1.24
CA THR A 604 4.15 32.99 2.45
C THR A 604 4.05 31.47 2.55
N THR A 605 5.12 30.81 2.98
CA THR A 605 5.08 29.39 3.36
C THR A 605 4.35 29.18 4.69
N GLY A 606 4.24 30.23 5.52
CA GLY A 606 3.69 30.16 6.87
C GLY A 606 4.63 29.53 7.90
N LEU A 607 5.80 29.03 7.50
CA LEU A 607 6.74 28.37 8.41
C LEU A 607 7.59 29.38 9.17
N PRO A 608 7.58 29.35 10.52
CA PRO A 608 8.40 30.27 11.31
C PRO A 608 9.90 29.99 11.23
N THR A 609 10.29 28.85 10.65
CA THR A 609 11.70 28.48 10.47
C THR A 609 12.30 29.03 9.18
N ILE A 610 11.50 29.50 8.22
CA ILE A 610 11.99 30.15 7.01
C ILE A 610 12.08 31.64 7.27
N ASP A 611 13.28 32.19 7.17
CA ASP A 611 13.57 33.57 7.56
C ASP A 611 13.19 34.56 6.46
N TYR A 612 13.49 34.22 5.20
CA TYR A 612 13.38 35.16 4.08
C TYR A 612 12.55 34.62 2.90
N ARG A 613 11.88 35.53 2.18
CA ARG A 613 11.29 35.26 0.86
C ARG A 613 11.81 36.26 -0.16
N PHE A 614 12.41 35.76 -1.24
CA PHE A 614 12.89 36.59 -2.34
C PHE A 614 11.72 37.05 -3.22
N THR A 615 11.64 38.35 -3.46
CA THR A 615 10.62 39.04 -4.27
C THR A 615 11.21 40.31 -4.91
N ASP A 616 10.38 41.21 -5.43
CA ASP A 616 10.78 42.56 -5.86
C ASP A 616 9.70 43.61 -5.55
N ALA A 617 10.00 44.87 -5.86
CA ALA A 617 9.13 46.01 -5.57
C ALA A 617 7.86 46.08 -6.42
N LEU A 618 7.73 45.26 -7.47
CA LEU A 618 6.52 45.21 -8.30
C LEU A 618 5.60 44.06 -7.88
N ALA A 619 6.18 42.89 -7.61
CA ALA A 619 5.46 41.73 -7.10
C ALA A 619 4.95 41.98 -5.67
N ASP A 620 5.79 42.55 -4.81
CA ASP A 620 5.46 42.92 -3.45
C ASP A 620 5.95 44.35 -3.16
N PRO A 621 5.12 45.39 -3.42
CA PRO A 621 5.51 46.78 -3.18
C PRO A 621 6.00 47.04 -1.75
N PRO A 622 6.89 48.01 -1.51
CA PRO A 622 7.35 48.36 -0.16
C PRO A 622 6.21 48.69 0.81
N ASP A 623 5.09 49.20 0.30
CA ASP A 623 3.88 49.55 1.02
C ASP A 623 2.79 48.46 0.98
N THR A 624 3.14 47.23 0.57
CA THR A 624 2.20 46.11 0.52
C THR A 624 1.54 45.87 1.88
N ARG A 625 0.22 45.71 1.88
CA ARG A 625 -0.55 45.33 3.07
C ARG A 625 -0.55 43.83 3.32
N GLN A 626 -0.06 43.04 2.37
CA GLN A 626 -0.02 41.60 2.49
C GLN A 626 1.03 41.17 3.51
N LYS A 627 0.58 40.41 4.50
CA LYS A 627 1.43 39.86 5.55
C LYS A 627 2.11 38.57 5.10
N HIS A 628 3.32 38.37 5.60
CA HIS A 628 4.15 37.20 5.38
C HIS A 628 4.78 36.79 6.73
N VAL A 629 5.02 35.49 6.90
CA VAL A 629 5.79 35.00 8.06
C VAL A 629 7.28 35.30 7.86
N GLU A 630 7.75 35.18 6.62
CA GLU A 630 9.10 35.51 6.20
C GLU A 630 9.30 37.03 6.04
N GLU A 631 10.53 37.48 6.24
CA GLU A 631 10.96 38.82 5.84
C GLU A 631 11.13 38.89 4.31
N LEU A 632 10.57 39.93 3.69
CA LEU A 632 10.61 40.09 2.24
C LEU A 632 11.92 40.76 1.79
N ILE A 633 12.74 40.01 1.06
CA ILE A 633 13.94 40.54 0.40
C ILE A 633 13.59 40.93 -1.03
N ARG A 634 13.57 42.24 -1.30
CA ARG A 634 13.23 42.81 -2.61
C ARG A 634 14.49 42.99 -3.45
N LEU A 635 14.58 42.25 -4.53
CA LEU A 635 15.65 42.38 -5.50
C LEU A 635 15.49 43.70 -6.30
N PRO A 636 16.59 44.36 -6.72
CA PRO A 636 16.55 45.71 -7.31
C PRO A 636 15.78 45.84 -8.64
N GLN A 637 15.52 44.72 -9.32
CA GLN A 637 14.83 44.68 -10.62
C GLN A 637 13.70 43.63 -10.59
N CYS A 638 13.81 42.60 -11.42
CA CYS A 638 12.87 41.50 -11.48
C CYS A 638 13.39 40.32 -10.67
N PHE A 639 12.56 39.76 -9.80
CA PHE A 639 12.91 38.56 -9.03
C PHE A 639 12.83 37.25 -9.85
N LEU A 640 12.38 37.31 -11.10
CA LEU A 640 12.21 36.18 -12.02
C LEU A 640 13.39 36.06 -13.00
N CYS A 641 14.30 35.12 -12.74
CA CYS A 641 15.47 34.87 -13.59
C CYS A 641 15.19 33.88 -14.72
N TYR A 642 14.32 34.21 -15.68
CA TYR A 642 13.89 33.27 -16.72
C TYR A 642 14.95 32.98 -17.79
N THR A 643 15.22 31.70 -18.02
CA THR A 643 16.02 31.18 -19.15
C THR A 643 15.10 30.50 -20.16
N PRO A 644 14.97 30.98 -21.42
CA PRO A 644 14.08 30.40 -22.42
C PRO A 644 14.48 28.99 -22.85
N SER A 645 13.49 28.17 -23.22
CA SER A 645 13.75 26.87 -23.84
C SER A 645 14.33 27.06 -25.25
N PRO A 646 15.38 26.30 -25.64
CA PRO A 646 15.82 26.23 -27.03
C PRO A 646 14.72 25.77 -28.00
N GLU A 647 13.69 25.06 -27.50
CA GLU A 647 12.57 24.54 -28.28
C GLU A 647 11.48 25.59 -28.59
N ALA A 648 11.64 26.84 -28.16
CA ALA A 648 10.63 27.89 -28.36
C ALA A 648 10.34 28.21 -29.85
N GLY A 649 11.16 27.73 -30.78
CA GLY A 649 10.97 27.91 -32.22
C GLY A 649 11.26 29.33 -32.71
N LEU A 650 10.99 29.57 -33.99
CA LEU A 650 11.08 30.90 -34.61
C LEU A 650 9.79 31.70 -34.40
N VAL A 651 9.91 33.02 -34.40
CA VAL A 651 8.76 33.93 -34.30
C VAL A 651 7.90 33.80 -35.56
N SER A 652 6.61 33.55 -35.41
CA SER A 652 5.65 33.54 -36.52
C SER A 652 4.98 34.91 -36.71
N PRO A 653 4.57 35.28 -37.94
CA PRO A 653 3.74 36.47 -38.17
C PRO A 653 2.40 36.39 -37.43
N THR A 654 1.82 37.55 -37.12
CA THR A 654 0.50 37.67 -36.47
C THR A 654 -0.60 36.97 -37.29
N PRO A 655 -1.34 35.99 -36.71
CA PRO A 655 -2.41 35.29 -37.43
C PRO A 655 -3.52 36.22 -37.94
N ALA A 656 -3.74 37.37 -37.29
CA ALA A 656 -4.67 38.42 -37.71
C ALA A 656 -4.45 38.88 -39.17
N SER A 657 -3.21 38.87 -39.66
CA SER A 657 -2.89 39.25 -41.03
C SER A 657 -3.40 38.24 -42.06
N ALA A 658 -3.53 36.97 -41.69
CA ALA A 658 -3.97 35.90 -42.58
C ALA A 658 -5.48 35.62 -42.47
N ASN A 659 -6.03 35.62 -41.25
CA ASN A 659 -7.41 35.22 -40.99
C ASN A 659 -8.42 36.40 -40.98
N GLY A 660 -7.93 37.65 -40.94
CA GLY A 660 -8.77 38.85 -40.92
C GLY A 660 -9.42 39.19 -39.58
N PHE A 661 -9.06 38.50 -38.48
CA PHE A 661 -9.59 38.76 -37.14
C PHE A 661 -8.54 38.60 -36.04
N VAL A 662 -8.71 39.32 -34.93
CA VAL A 662 -7.81 39.22 -33.78
C VAL A 662 -8.14 37.96 -32.97
N THR A 663 -7.13 37.17 -32.66
CA THR A 663 -7.22 36.00 -31.81
C THR A 663 -6.55 36.27 -30.47
N PHE A 664 -7.36 36.33 -29.41
CA PHE A 664 -6.88 36.34 -28.05
C PHE A 664 -6.60 34.91 -27.59
N GLY A 665 -5.64 34.71 -26.69
CA GLY A 665 -5.37 33.37 -26.17
C GLY A 665 -4.90 33.32 -24.72
N SER A 666 -5.15 32.17 -24.08
CA SER A 666 -4.64 31.88 -22.73
C SER A 666 -4.38 30.39 -22.56
N PHE A 667 -3.14 30.03 -22.22
CA PHE A 667 -2.68 28.65 -22.02
C PHE A 667 -2.48 28.31 -20.54
N ASN A 668 -3.26 28.96 -19.66
CA ASN A 668 -3.18 28.80 -18.22
C ASN A 668 -4.03 27.62 -17.71
N ASN A 669 -3.69 27.13 -16.52
CA ASN A 669 -4.52 26.13 -15.82
C ASN A 669 -5.90 26.70 -15.49
N LEU A 670 -6.95 25.88 -15.61
CA LEU A 670 -8.34 26.27 -15.30
C LEU A 670 -8.48 26.82 -13.87
N ALA A 671 -7.71 26.30 -12.93
CA ALA A 671 -7.67 26.78 -11.55
C ALA A 671 -7.43 28.30 -11.43
N LYS A 672 -6.72 28.89 -12.40
CA LYS A 672 -6.41 30.32 -12.42
C LYS A 672 -7.48 31.17 -13.13
N ILE A 673 -8.35 30.55 -13.94
CA ILE A 673 -9.38 31.24 -14.72
C ILE A 673 -10.62 31.41 -13.82
N THR A 674 -10.59 32.45 -12.99
CA THR A 674 -11.69 32.73 -12.04
C THR A 674 -12.91 33.32 -12.74
N PRO A 675 -14.10 33.31 -12.11
CA PRO A 675 -15.29 33.97 -12.66
C PRO A 675 -15.08 35.46 -12.98
N ASN A 676 -14.24 36.15 -12.20
CA ASN A 676 -13.87 37.55 -12.45
C ASN A 676 -13.06 37.68 -13.75
N VAL A 677 -12.15 36.75 -14.02
CA VAL A 677 -11.34 36.75 -15.26
C VAL A 677 -12.22 36.50 -16.48
N LEU A 678 -13.11 35.50 -16.42
CA LEU A 678 -14.04 35.20 -17.52
C LEU A 678 -14.93 36.40 -17.87
N ARG A 679 -15.38 37.16 -16.86
CA ARG A 679 -16.14 38.41 -17.08
C ARG A 679 -15.34 39.46 -17.86
N VAL A 680 -14.08 39.66 -17.52
CA VAL A 680 -13.21 40.61 -18.24
C VAL A 680 -12.95 40.12 -19.66
N TRP A 681 -12.64 38.83 -19.84
CA TRP A 681 -12.43 38.25 -21.16
C TRP A 681 -13.68 38.41 -22.05
N ALA A 682 -14.86 38.09 -21.53
CA ALA A 682 -16.12 38.26 -22.25
C ALA A 682 -16.32 39.72 -22.67
N ARG A 683 -16.10 40.70 -21.78
CA ARG A 683 -16.20 42.14 -22.14
C ARG A 683 -15.25 42.54 -23.27
N ILE A 684 -13.99 42.14 -23.20
CA ILE A 684 -13.00 42.43 -24.25
C ILE A 684 -13.46 41.85 -25.59
N LEU A 685 -13.89 40.58 -25.62
CA LEU A 685 -14.33 39.95 -26.86
C LEU A 685 -15.66 40.49 -27.39
N CYS A 686 -16.57 40.93 -26.52
CA CYS A 686 -17.79 41.63 -26.93
C CYS A 686 -17.48 43.01 -27.52
N ALA A 687 -16.49 43.72 -26.96
CA ALA A 687 -16.05 45.03 -27.45
C ALA A 687 -15.24 44.95 -28.76
N VAL A 688 -14.70 43.77 -29.11
CA VAL A 688 -13.99 43.52 -30.37
C VAL A 688 -14.77 42.51 -31.21
N PRO A 689 -15.73 42.95 -32.05
CA PRO A 689 -16.49 42.07 -32.93
C PRO A 689 -15.58 41.23 -33.82
N ASN A 690 -16.00 39.99 -34.11
CA ASN A 690 -15.28 38.99 -34.90
C ASN A 690 -13.97 38.46 -34.29
N SER A 691 -13.54 38.93 -33.11
CA SER A 691 -12.37 38.35 -32.44
C SER A 691 -12.64 36.92 -31.96
N ARG A 692 -11.59 36.12 -31.80
CA ARG A 692 -11.66 34.76 -31.27
C ARG A 692 -10.88 34.62 -29.97
N LEU A 693 -11.20 33.58 -29.20
CA LEU A 693 -10.49 33.18 -28.00
C LEU A 693 -9.99 31.75 -28.14
N VAL A 694 -8.68 31.54 -27.98
CA VAL A 694 -8.09 30.19 -27.89
C VAL A 694 -7.69 29.92 -26.44
N VAL A 695 -8.28 28.91 -25.81
CA VAL A 695 -7.92 28.50 -24.44
C VAL A 695 -7.36 27.09 -24.46
N LYS A 696 -6.18 26.88 -23.89
CA LYS A 696 -5.54 25.56 -23.80
C LYS A 696 -5.43 25.11 -22.36
N CYS A 697 -6.00 23.96 -22.05
CA CYS A 697 -5.91 23.36 -20.73
C CYS A 697 -6.11 21.84 -20.78
N LYS A 698 -5.44 21.10 -19.89
CA LYS A 698 -5.58 19.64 -19.78
C LYS A 698 -7.03 19.15 -19.66
N PRO A 699 -7.90 19.77 -18.81
CA PRO A 699 -9.30 19.38 -18.65
C PRO A 699 -10.18 19.43 -19.91
N PHE A 700 -9.77 20.14 -20.97
CA PHE A 700 -10.58 20.27 -22.19
C PHE A 700 -10.61 19.03 -23.08
N CYS A 701 -9.99 17.92 -22.65
CA CYS A 701 -10.26 16.58 -23.19
C CYS A 701 -11.62 16.01 -22.73
N CYS A 702 -12.25 16.62 -21.71
CA CYS A 702 -13.54 16.17 -21.16
C CYS A 702 -14.68 17.07 -21.64
N ASP A 703 -15.69 16.49 -22.28
CA ASP A 703 -16.80 17.24 -22.89
C ASP A 703 -17.65 18.01 -21.88
N SER A 704 -17.88 17.47 -20.67
CA SER A 704 -18.62 18.16 -19.62
C SER A 704 -17.94 19.47 -19.21
N VAL A 705 -16.62 19.45 -19.08
CA VAL A 705 -15.80 20.63 -18.75
C VAL A 705 -15.82 21.64 -19.89
N ARG A 706 -15.72 21.17 -21.14
CA ARG A 706 -15.84 22.03 -22.33
C ARG A 706 -17.19 22.73 -22.38
N GLN A 707 -18.27 21.96 -22.26
CA GLN A 707 -19.65 22.48 -22.29
C GLN A 707 -19.87 23.49 -21.17
N ARG A 708 -19.48 23.17 -19.93
CA ARG A 708 -19.60 24.11 -18.80
C ARG A 708 -18.83 25.41 -19.05
N PHE A 709 -17.61 25.33 -19.59
CA PHE A 709 -16.80 26.50 -19.91
C PHE A 709 -17.46 27.37 -21.00
N LEU A 710 -17.93 26.75 -22.08
CA LEU A 710 -18.63 27.44 -23.17
C LEU A 710 -19.95 28.07 -22.71
N SER A 711 -20.79 27.32 -21.98
CA SER A 711 -22.05 27.84 -21.45
C SER A 711 -21.84 29.01 -20.48
N THR A 712 -20.75 29.00 -19.70
CA THR A 712 -20.40 30.15 -18.84
C THR A 712 -20.08 31.39 -19.67
N LEU A 713 -19.37 31.24 -20.79
CA LEU A 713 -19.07 32.36 -21.69
C LEU A 713 -20.31 32.85 -22.45
N GLU A 714 -21.19 31.94 -22.87
CA GLU A 714 -22.48 32.29 -23.49
C GLU A 714 -23.37 33.10 -22.55
N GLN A 715 -23.44 32.72 -21.27
CA GLN A 715 -24.13 33.49 -20.23
C GLN A 715 -23.54 34.89 -20.03
N LEU A 716 -22.26 35.09 -20.36
CA LEU A 716 -21.58 36.38 -20.33
C LEU A 716 -21.69 37.16 -21.66
N GLY A 717 -22.44 36.63 -22.64
CA GLY A 717 -22.70 37.27 -23.93
C GLY A 717 -21.67 36.95 -25.02
N LEU A 718 -20.76 35.99 -24.79
CA LEU A 718 -19.78 35.55 -25.80
C LEU A 718 -20.24 34.25 -26.47
N GLU A 719 -20.51 34.32 -27.77
CA GLU A 719 -20.88 33.16 -28.59
C GLU A 719 -19.83 32.05 -28.55
N SER A 720 -20.24 30.80 -28.28
CA SER A 720 -19.34 29.65 -28.18
C SER A 720 -18.55 29.37 -29.46
N LEU A 721 -19.10 29.69 -30.64
CA LEU A 721 -18.42 29.57 -31.94
C LEU A 721 -17.17 30.47 -32.07
N ARG A 722 -16.99 31.44 -31.18
CA ARG A 722 -15.81 32.32 -31.13
C ARG A 722 -14.70 31.77 -30.22
N VAL A 723 -14.91 30.62 -29.59
CA VAL A 723 -14.03 30.06 -28.56
C VAL A 723 -13.51 28.69 -28.99
N ASP A 724 -12.20 28.61 -29.18
CA ASP A 724 -11.48 27.39 -29.54
C ASP A 724 -10.82 26.81 -28.26
N LEU A 725 -11.32 25.67 -27.79
CA LEU A 725 -10.79 24.98 -26.60
C LEU A 725 -9.86 23.83 -27.00
N LEU A 726 -8.59 23.94 -26.63
CA LEU A 726 -7.54 22.98 -26.95
C LEU A 726 -7.16 22.12 -25.73
N PRO A 727 -7.05 20.78 -25.87
CA PRO A 727 -6.55 19.91 -24.81
C PRO A 727 -5.03 20.10 -24.59
N LEU A 728 -4.47 19.37 -23.63
CA LEU A 728 -3.03 19.38 -23.38
C LEU A 728 -2.25 18.92 -24.62
N ILE A 729 -1.21 19.67 -24.98
CA ILE A 729 -0.21 19.28 -25.97
C ILE A 729 0.98 18.69 -25.20
N LEU A 730 1.32 17.43 -25.49
CA LEU A 730 2.30 16.65 -24.73
C LEU A 730 3.74 17.11 -24.98
N LEU A 731 4.08 17.43 -26.23
CA LEU A 731 5.42 17.86 -26.60
C LEU A 731 5.61 19.36 -26.34
N ASN A 732 6.71 19.72 -25.67
CA ASN A 732 6.97 21.11 -25.30
C ASN A 732 7.21 21.99 -26.53
N HIS A 733 7.89 21.48 -27.56
CA HIS A 733 8.01 22.17 -28.86
C HIS A 733 6.64 22.54 -29.46
N ASP A 734 5.73 21.59 -29.56
CA ASP A 734 4.39 21.82 -30.13
C ASP A 734 3.55 22.74 -29.23
N HIS A 735 3.74 22.65 -27.92
CA HIS A 735 3.14 23.59 -26.97
C HIS A 735 3.59 25.03 -27.25
N MET A 736 4.88 25.24 -27.50
CA MET A 736 5.46 26.54 -27.82
C MET A 736 4.97 27.03 -29.18
N GLN A 737 4.91 26.16 -30.19
CA GLN A 737 4.36 26.50 -31.51
C GLN A 737 2.89 26.91 -31.45
N ALA A 738 2.08 26.34 -30.55
CA ALA A 738 0.67 26.72 -30.41
C ALA A 738 0.45 28.21 -30.08
N TYR A 739 1.47 28.93 -29.57
CA TYR A 739 1.37 30.38 -29.39
C TYR A 739 1.25 31.14 -30.71
N SER A 740 1.63 30.56 -31.85
CA SER A 740 1.40 31.16 -33.17
C SER A 740 -0.09 31.21 -33.56
N LEU A 741 -0.98 30.57 -32.79
CA LEU A 741 -2.43 30.61 -32.99
C LEU A 741 -3.05 31.89 -32.43
N MET A 742 -2.35 32.66 -31.59
CA MET A 742 -2.89 33.87 -30.95
C MET A 742 -2.07 35.12 -31.30
N ASP A 743 -2.77 36.23 -31.51
CA ASP A 743 -2.16 37.55 -31.71
C ASP A 743 -1.80 38.19 -30.36
N ILE A 744 -2.69 38.03 -29.38
CA ILE A 744 -2.58 38.67 -28.07
C ILE A 744 -2.82 37.63 -26.99
N SER A 745 -1.82 37.41 -26.15
CA SER A 745 -2.00 36.63 -24.91
C SER A 745 -2.74 37.50 -23.90
N ILE A 746 -3.94 37.09 -23.51
CA ILE A 746 -4.71 37.81 -22.49
C ILE A 746 -4.37 37.27 -21.09
N PRO A 747 -4.02 38.17 -20.17
CA PRO A 747 -3.62 37.78 -18.84
C PRO A 747 -4.85 37.35 -18.04
N LEU A 748 -4.56 36.62 -16.98
CA LEU A 748 -5.46 36.44 -15.86
C LEU A 748 -5.36 37.70 -14.99
N GLY A 749 -6.43 38.08 -14.29
CA GLY A 749 -6.35 39.11 -13.24
C GLY A 749 -5.49 38.70 -12.02
N TRP A 750 -4.80 37.55 -12.09
CA TRP A 750 -4.04 36.91 -11.01
C TRP A 750 -2.87 36.05 -11.53
N ARG A 751 -1.65 36.37 -11.07
CA ARG A 751 -0.40 35.54 -11.00
C ARG A 751 -0.09 34.64 -12.21
N ASP A 752 0.65 35.15 -13.21
CA ASP A 752 1.29 34.32 -14.24
C ASP A 752 2.75 34.73 -14.51
N CYS A 753 3.66 33.75 -14.57
CA CYS A 753 5.09 33.97 -14.86
C CYS A 753 5.64 33.11 -15.99
N ARG A 754 5.23 31.84 -16.10
CA ARG A 754 5.81 30.94 -17.10
C ARG A 754 5.20 31.11 -18.48
N SER A 755 3.87 31.16 -18.58
CA SER A 755 3.18 31.34 -19.87
C SER A 755 3.54 32.71 -20.46
N PHE A 756 3.72 33.71 -19.58
CA PHE A 756 4.19 35.05 -19.93
C PHE A 756 5.62 35.09 -20.46
N ALA A 757 6.55 34.39 -19.80
CA ALA A 757 7.93 34.28 -20.27
C ALA A 757 8.03 33.53 -21.61
N GLY A 758 7.18 32.52 -21.84
CA GLY A 758 7.07 31.84 -23.13
C GLY A 758 6.67 32.76 -24.28
N VAL A 759 5.67 33.64 -24.06
CA VAL A 759 5.23 34.66 -25.03
C VAL A 759 6.31 35.72 -25.28
N GLY A 760 6.97 36.17 -24.22
CA GLY A 760 7.96 37.26 -24.33
C GLY A 760 9.27 36.87 -25.01
N TRP A 761 9.73 35.62 -24.93
CA TRP A 761 11.04 35.21 -25.47
C TRP A 761 10.96 34.47 -26.80
N GLY A 762 9.78 33.96 -27.18
CA GLY A 762 9.49 33.51 -28.55
C GLY A 762 9.28 34.66 -29.55
N THR A 763 9.58 35.91 -29.17
CA THR A 763 9.25 37.14 -29.93
C THR A 763 10.41 38.15 -29.93
N ARG A 764 11.57 37.77 -30.47
CA ARG A 764 12.59 38.77 -30.87
C ARG A 764 12.18 39.38 -32.23
N GLY A 765 11.20 40.29 -32.20
CA GLY A 765 10.80 41.10 -33.35
C GLY A 765 9.53 41.92 -33.08
N PRO A 766 9.36 43.10 -33.71
CA PRO A 766 8.18 43.98 -33.53
C PRO A 766 6.84 43.40 -34.06
N GLU A 767 6.82 42.12 -34.47
CA GLU A 767 5.72 41.42 -35.13
C GLU A 767 5.25 40.15 -34.39
N GLY A 768 5.82 39.84 -33.22
CA GLY A 768 5.44 38.69 -32.39
C GLY A 768 4.26 38.95 -31.43
N CYS A 769 3.69 37.87 -30.88
CA CYS A 769 2.58 37.91 -29.91
C CYS A 769 2.90 38.87 -28.74
N SER A 770 2.02 39.85 -28.53
CA SER A 770 2.21 40.89 -27.50
C SER A 770 1.43 40.54 -26.24
N PRO A 771 2.08 40.44 -25.07
CA PRO A 771 1.37 40.23 -23.81
C PRO A 771 0.79 41.55 -23.26
N LEU A 772 -0.41 41.49 -22.67
CA LEU A 772 -1.05 42.58 -21.93
C LEU A 772 -1.10 42.22 -20.44
N GLU A 773 -0.92 43.16 -19.51
CA GLU A 773 -1.07 42.88 -18.08
C GLU A 773 -1.61 44.06 -17.25
N ALA A 774 -2.47 43.74 -16.28
CA ALA A 774 -2.96 44.67 -15.28
C ALA A 774 -2.19 44.46 -13.97
N ALA A 775 -1.51 45.50 -13.48
CA ALA A 775 -0.98 45.51 -12.13
C ALA A 775 -2.13 45.59 -11.12
N ALA A 776 -2.23 44.59 -10.22
CA ALA A 776 -3.10 44.65 -9.05
C ALA A 776 -2.41 45.43 -7.93
N SER A 777 -3.13 46.32 -7.25
CA SER A 777 -2.63 47.07 -6.10
C SER A 777 -2.52 46.14 -4.88
N GLY A 778 -1.30 45.67 -4.59
CA GLY A 778 -1.00 44.87 -3.41
C GLY A 778 -1.21 43.37 -3.63
N GLY A 779 -0.10 42.63 -3.57
CA GLY A 779 -0.08 41.18 -3.54
C GLY A 779 0.32 40.48 -4.86
N PRO A 780 0.26 39.15 -4.90
CA PRO A 780 0.94 38.29 -5.87
C PRO A 780 0.43 38.36 -7.32
N GLY A 781 -0.50 39.28 -7.62
CA GLY A 781 -0.83 39.69 -8.98
C GLY A 781 0.27 40.48 -9.69
N GLY A 782 1.35 40.90 -9.01
CA GLY A 782 2.46 41.64 -9.61
C GLY A 782 3.55 40.81 -10.30
N TRP A 783 3.39 39.48 -10.34
CA TRP A 783 4.38 38.52 -10.85
C TRP A 783 4.67 38.71 -12.36
N GLY A 784 3.65 38.77 -13.21
CA GLY A 784 3.88 39.05 -14.63
C GLY A 784 4.23 40.53 -14.86
N ALA A 785 3.65 41.45 -14.10
CA ALA A 785 3.94 42.88 -14.18
C ALA A 785 5.44 43.18 -13.93
N SER A 786 6.07 42.45 -13.01
CA SER A 786 7.52 42.46 -12.80
C SER A 786 8.30 41.97 -14.03
N LEU A 787 7.84 40.90 -14.68
CA LEU A 787 8.49 40.38 -15.89
C LEU A 787 8.36 41.35 -17.08
N VAL A 788 7.22 42.01 -17.24
CA VAL A 788 6.93 42.94 -18.35
C VAL A 788 7.66 44.28 -18.19
N SER A 789 7.78 44.79 -16.97
CA SER A 789 8.47 46.06 -16.68
C SER A 789 9.98 46.00 -16.91
N SER A 790 10.57 44.81 -16.83
CA SER A 790 11.98 44.56 -17.16
C SER A 790 12.29 44.67 -18.67
N ARG A 791 11.28 44.98 -19.50
CA ARG A 791 11.32 45.09 -20.95
C ARG A 791 10.75 46.44 -21.43
N PRO A 792 11.01 46.87 -22.67
CA PRO A 792 10.36 48.03 -23.29
C PRO A 792 8.90 47.74 -23.69
N THR A 793 8.10 47.18 -22.78
CA THR A 793 6.68 46.84 -22.96
C THR A 793 5.84 47.44 -21.82
N ARG A 794 4.60 47.83 -22.11
CA ARG A 794 3.78 48.66 -21.21
C ARG A 794 3.07 47.81 -20.15
N VAL A 795 3.29 48.12 -18.87
CA VAL A 795 2.46 47.65 -17.75
C VAL A 795 1.29 48.61 -17.58
N VAL A 796 0.07 48.10 -17.41
CA VAL A 796 -1.15 48.89 -17.31
C VAL A 796 -1.71 48.76 -15.89
N GLY A 797 -2.13 49.85 -15.24
CA GLY A 797 -2.70 49.81 -13.89
C GLY A 797 -4.21 49.62 -13.90
N GLY A 798 -4.76 48.66 -13.14
CA GLY A 798 -6.23 48.51 -12.98
C GLY A 798 -6.96 47.77 -14.11
N LYS A 799 -8.10 47.14 -13.78
CA LYS A 799 -8.88 46.27 -14.68
C LYS A 799 -9.56 47.04 -15.82
N ASP A 800 -10.09 48.24 -15.54
CA ASP A 800 -10.77 49.07 -16.55
C ASP A 800 -9.79 49.59 -17.61
N ILE A 801 -8.53 49.85 -17.23
CA ILE A 801 -7.49 50.32 -18.16
C ILE A 801 -6.94 49.15 -19.01
N LEU A 802 -7.09 47.90 -18.56
CA LEU A 802 -6.73 46.73 -19.36
C LEU A 802 -7.68 46.54 -20.55
N GLU A 803 -8.98 46.80 -20.37
CA GLU A 803 -9.97 46.82 -21.44
C GLU A 803 -9.59 47.88 -22.48
N ASP A 804 -9.29 49.11 -22.04
CA ASP A 804 -8.86 50.21 -22.92
C ASP A 804 -7.54 49.91 -23.66
N SER A 805 -6.59 49.25 -23.00
CA SER A 805 -5.29 48.90 -23.59
C SER A 805 -5.42 47.80 -24.62
N ALA A 806 -6.26 46.79 -24.38
CA ALA A 806 -6.58 45.76 -25.35
C ALA A 806 -7.23 46.37 -26.60
N LEU A 807 -8.21 47.27 -26.41
CA LEU A 807 -8.89 47.97 -27.51
C LEU A 807 -7.93 48.86 -28.32
N SER A 808 -6.98 49.53 -27.66
CA SER A 808 -5.94 50.33 -28.31
C SER A 808 -4.99 49.48 -29.16
N LEU A 809 -4.54 48.33 -28.65
CA LEU A 809 -3.69 47.37 -29.38
C LEU A 809 -4.39 46.80 -30.61
N VAL A 810 -5.69 46.46 -30.50
CA VAL A 810 -6.51 46.04 -31.64
C VAL A 810 -6.58 47.13 -32.71
N GLY A 811 -6.72 48.40 -32.31
CA GLY A 811 -6.70 49.55 -33.21
C GLY A 811 -5.38 49.68 -34.00
N LEU A 812 -4.24 49.37 -33.37
CA LEU A 812 -2.92 49.35 -34.01
C LEU A 812 -2.76 48.19 -35.00
N LEU A 813 -3.20 46.99 -34.63
CA LEU A 813 -3.14 45.80 -35.51
C LEU A 813 -4.00 45.98 -36.77
N LYS A 814 -5.22 46.53 -36.62
CA LYS A 814 -6.09 46.87 -37.77
C LYS A 814 -5.45 47.90 -38.71
N ARG A 815 -4.65 48.85 -38.20
CA ARG A 815 -3.94 49.85 -39.01
C ARG A 815 -2.74 49.27 -39.76
N LYS A 816 -2.09 48.23 -39.25
CA LYS A 816 -0.96 47.56 -39.91
C LYS A 816 -1.41 46.56 -41.00
N GLY A 817 -2.59 45.95 -40.86
CA GLY A 817 -3.14 45.01 -41.86
C GLY A 817 -3.90 45.64 -43.03
N GLY A 818 -4.19 46.95 -43.00
CA GLY A 818 -5.03 47.63 -43.99
C GLY A 818 -4.22 48.47 -44.99
N SER A 819 -4.28 48.12 -46.28
CA SER A 819 -4.01 49.06 -47.37
C SER A 819 -4.94 50.28 -47.22
N ARG A 820 -4.38 51.49 -47.28
CA ARG A 820 -5.11 52.76 -47.17
C ARG A 820 -6.29 52.80 -48.15
N ARG A 821 -7.53 52.70 -47.67
CA ARG A 821 -8.71 53.31 -48.31
C ARG A 821 -9.70 53.87 -47.28
N GLN A 822 -10.25 55.02 -47.65
CA GLN A 822 -11.08 55.94 -46.88
C GLN A 822 -12.45 55.41 -46.47
N ALA A 823 -12.86 55.73 -45.24
CA ALA A 823 -14.20 56.18 -44.80
C ALA A 823 -14.01 56.66 -43.33
N GLY A 824 -14.50 57.78 -42.81
CA GLY A 824 -15.72 58.52 -43.10
C GLY A 824 -16.55 58.65 -41.81
N GLY A 825 -16.04 59.40 -40.81
CA GLY A 825 -16.78 60.08 -39.72
C GLY A 825 -17.62 59.29 -38.69
N ARG A 826 -17.19 59.27 -37.40
CA ARG A 826 -17.71 60.10 -36.29
C ARG A 826 -17.12 59.67 -34.92
N SER A 827 -16.57 60.65 -34.22
CA SER A 827 -16.25 60.77 -32.78
C SER A 827 -15.59 59.60 -32.01
N ILE A 828 -14.26 59.59 -31.98
CA ILE A 828 -13.48 59.35 -30.75
C ILE A 828 -12.56 60.56 -30.61
N GLY A 829 -13.09 61.61 -30.00
CA GLY A 829 -12.33 62.82 -29.66
C GLY A 829 -11.75 62.66 -28.26
N ARG A 830 -10.44 62.94 -28.14
CA ARG A 830 -9.56 62.81 -26.96
C ARG A 830 -9.05 61.39 -26.70
N ILE A 831 -7.89 61.10 -27.30
CA ILE A 831 -6.63 60.69 -26.65
C ILE A 831 -5.63 60.54 -27.82
N VAL A 832 -5.06 61.65 -28.27
CA VAL A 832 -3.88 61.65 -29.15
C VAL A 832 -2.98 62.75 -28.62
N GLY A 833 -1.96 62.35 -27.87
CA GLY A 833 -0.99 63.27 -27.30
C GLY A 833 0.03 62.61 -26.38
N TRP A 834 0.26 61.29 -26.46
CA TRP A 834 1.30 60.60 -25.68
C TRP A 834 1.86 59.44 -26.53
N CYS A 835 2.45 59.79 -27.67
CA CYS A 835 3.26 58.93 -28.50
C CYS A 835 4.39 59.81 -29.03
N LEU A 836 5.63 59.36 -28.83
CA LEU A 836 6.91 60.09 -28.94
C LEU A 836 7.31 60.77 -27.63
N GLY A 837 8.40 60.29 -27.06
CA GLY A 837 8.98 60.82 -25.83
C GLY A 837 9.60 62.18 -26.08
N GLU A 838 9.06 63.20 -25.42
CA GLU A 838 9.75 64.43 -25.10
C GLU A 838 9.53 64.69 -23.61
N GLN A 839 10.62 64.76 -22.84
CA GLN A 839 10.60 65.14 -21.43
C GLN A 839 10.25 66.63 -21.31
N PRO A 840 9.35 67.04 -20.39
CA PRO A 840 9.26 68.45 -20.02
C PRO A 840 10.41 68.79 -19.07
N GLN A 841 11.25 69.75 -19.47
CA GLN A 841 12.15 70.48 -18.58
C GLN A 841 11.34 71.36 -17.63
N GLU A 842 11.56 71.25 -16.32
CA GLU A 842 11.34 72.35 -15.38
C GLU A 842 12.51 72.46 -14.38
N GLU A 843 13.20 73.59 -14.53
CA GLU A 843 14.07 74.35 -13.64
C GLU A 843 14.63 73.70 -12.35
N ARG A 844 15.94 73.39 -12.38
CA ARG A 844 16.81 73.56 -11.19
C ARG A 844 17.88 74.61 -11.48
N LYS A 845 17.81 75.72 -10.76
CA LYS A 845 18.87 76.74 -10.69
C LYS A 845 20.10 76.19 -9.97
N GLN A 846 21.27 76.40 -10.61
CA GLN A 846 22.64 76.59 -10.07
C GLN A 846 23.23 75.46 -9.18
N ALA A 847 24.44 74.94 -9.38
CA ALA A 847 25.64 75.44 -10.05
C ALA A 847 26.55 74.29 -10.58
N THR A 848 27.33 74.64 -11.59
CA THR A 848 28.40 73.95 -12.33
C THR A 848 29.74 73.85 -11.54
N PRO A 849 30.88 73.31 -12.09
CA PRO A 849 31.09 72.36 -13.20
C PRO A 849 32.25 71.32 -12.98
N ARG A 850 32.50 70.51 -14.04
CA ARG A 850 33.74 69.79 -14.46
C ARG A 850 33.85 68.32 -14.02
N ALA A 851 34.22 67.35 -14.86
CA ALA A 851 34.70 67.25 -16.26
C ALA A 851 34.39 65.80 -16.73
N SER A 852 33.75 65.57 -17.89
CA SER A 852 34.37 65.27 -19.21
C SER A 852 35.55 64.29 -19.19
N LEU A 853 35.37 63.05 -19.71
CA LEU A 853 36.26 62.39 -20.70
C LEU A 853 35.82 60.94 -21.05
N MET A 854 35.39 60.78 -22.30
CA MET A 854 35.77 59.75 -23.31
C MET A 854 35.66 58.24 -22.98
N TRP A 855 34.83 57.46 -23.68
CA TRP A 855 34.97 56.83 -25.03
C TRP A 855 35.85 55.56 -25.08
N LEU A 856 35.34 54.56 -25.83
CA LEU A 856 35.97 53.33 -26.38
C LEU A 856 36.05 52.13 -25.42
N GLY A 857 35.73 50.89 -25.78
CA GLY A 857 35.50 50.26 -27.08
C GLY A 857 36.31 48.95 -27.17
N GLY A 858 35.70 47.87 -27.66
CA GLY A 858 36.34 46.55 -27.93
C GLY A 858 36.57 45.70 -26.68
N LEU A 859 36.33 44.39 -26.66
CA LEU A 859 36.30 43.36 -27.71
C LEU A 859 35.25 42.30 -27.32
#